data_AF-A0A5B7ADH9-F1
#
_entry.id   AF-A0A5B7ADH9-F1
#
_cell.length_a   1.000
_cell.length_b   1.000
_cell.length_c   1.000
_cell.angle_alpha   90.00
_cell.angle_beta   90.00
_cell.angle_gamma   90.00
#
_symmetry.space_group_name_H-M   'P 1'
#
loop_
_entity.id
_entity.type
_entity.pdbx_description
1 polymer ?
#
loop_
_entity_poly.entity_id
_entity_poly.type
_entity_poly.pdbx_seq_one_letter_code
_entity_poly.pdbx_strand_id
1 'polypeptide(L)'
;MGCSGGVGRGKVLSNGLGSGAGHGGKGGVGCYNGSCIEGGISYGDANLPCELGSGSGNDSLAGSTAGGGITVMGSWEHPLLSLSVEGSVIANGESFGENFRKKNHVILNDWNGGPGGGSGGTILLFLRALDLGESGIISSVGGHGSPSGGGGGGGGRIHLHWSDIPTGDVYQPIATVKGSIDTSGGLGRDQGGAGEDGTVTGKACPKGLYGIFCVECPVGTYKNVTGSDRILCHQCPAYELSHRAVYIAVRGGVTETPCPYKCISDRYHMPHCYTALEELISTFGGPWIFGLLLLGLLILLALVLSVARMKFFGVDELPGPAPTQQGSQIDHSFPFLESLNEVLETNRVEESQNHVHRMYFLGSNTFSESWHLPHTPPEQVKEIVYEGAFSRFVDEINAIASYQWWEGSIYSILSILVYPFAWSWQRWRRRMKLQRLREFVRSEYDHACLRSCRSRALYEGLKVAATADLMLAYVDFFLGGDEKRTDLPPRLCQRFPMSLLFGGDGSYMAPFFLHSDNIITSLMSQCVQPTTWYRFVSGLNAQLRLVRRGRLRAMFRPVIRWLDTHGNPALRIHGVRVDLAWFQATTCGYCQYGLLVYAVEEEIECTSFESPDGAVAVRTEQESRTSGICRENPLGHSREETLLSQINRSSENFLRPKKTYGGILDINRLKMLEEKRDIFYPLSFIIYNTKPVGHLVALSLSLCVCVCVCVCAGACIRKSV
;
A
#
# COMPACT_ATOMS: atom_id res chain seq x y z
N MET A 1 12.50 -84.49 8.93
CA MET A 1 12.95 -85.09 7.65
C MET A 1 11.72 -85.57 6.91
N GLY A 2 11.69 -85.35 5.60
CA GLY A 2 10.65 -85.79 4.67
C GLY A 2 10.98 -87.13 4.02
N CYS A 3 10.48 -87.35 2.81
CA CYS A 3 10.66 -88.60 2.09
C CYS A 3 11.99 -88.62 1.32
N SER A 4 12.61 -89.79 1.22
CA SER A 4 13.78 -90.03 0.35
C SER A 4 13.37 -90.23 -1.13
N GLY A 5 12.14 -90.71 -1.37
CA GLY A 5 11.42 -90.58 -2.64
C GLY A 5 10.47 -89.36 -2.67
N GLY A 6 9.45 -89.40 -3.53
CA GLY A 6 8.40 -88.37 -3.60
C GLY A 6 8.02 -87.96 -5.02
N VAL A 7 7.07 -87.03 -5.14
CA VAL A 7 6.49 -86.56 -6.41
C VAL A 7 7.52 -85.83 -7.27
N GLY A 8 8.32 -84.98 -6.63
CA GLY A 8 9.41 -84.24 -7.25
C GLY A 8 10.76 -84.87 -6.99
N ARG A 9 10.82 -86.19 -6.81
CA ARG A 9 12.10 -86.89 -6.59
C ARG A 9 13.11 -86.59 -7.70
N GLY A 10 14.38 -86.49 -7.31
CA GLY A 10 15.48 -86.43 -8.27
C GLY A 10 15.57 -87.71 -9.10
N LYS A 11 16.24 -87.62 -10.26
CA LYS A 11 16.55 -88.76 -11.12
C LYS A 11 17.98 -89.20 -10.85
N VAL A 12 18.24 -90.51 -10.92
CA VAL A 12 19.60 -91.05 -10.79
C VAL A 12 19.88 -91.96 -11.98
N LEU A 13 21.02 -91.74 -12.65
CA LEU A 13 21.51 -92.57 -13.74
C LEU A 13 22.27 -93.79 -13.21
N SER A 14 22.45 -94.81 -14.06
CA SER A 14 23.22 -96.02 -13.73
C SER A 14 24.69 -95.75 -13.37
N ASN A 15 25.24 -94.60 -13.77
CA ASN A 15 26.61 -94.16 -13.42
C ASN A 15 26.71 -93.50 -12.02
N GLY A 16 25.61 -93.37 -11.28
CA GLY A 16 25.57 -92.75 -9.96
C GLY A 16 25.27 -91.25 -9.95
N LEU A 17 25.20 -90.59 -11.11
CA LEU A 17 24.86 -89.17 -11.21
C LEU A 17 23.41 -88.94 -10.79
N GLY A 18 23.19 -88.10 -9.78
CA GLY A 18 21.87 -87.72 -9.27
C GLY A 18 21.53 -86.25 -9.51
N SER A 19 20.28 -85.98 -9.92
CA SER A 19 19.74 -84.63 -9.98
C SER A 19 19.08 -84.24 -8.64
N GLY A 20 18.92 -82.95 -8.41
CA GLY A 20 18.27 -82.45 -7.20
C GLY A 20 16.79 -82.77 -7.18
N ALA A 21 16.21 -82.96 -5.99
CA ALA A 21 14.77 -83.09 -5.84
C ALA A 21 14.08 -81.72 -5.94
N GLY A 22 12.85 -81.66 -6.42
CA GLY A 22 12.01 -80.47 -6.43
C GLY A 22 10.87 -80.57 -5.42
N HIS A 23 10.50 -79.45 -4.82
CA HIS A 23 9.32 -79.20 -3.99
C HIS A 23 9.34 -77.71 -3.67
N GLY A 24 8.27 -76.95 -3.93
CA GLY A 24 8.35 -75.48 -3.88
C GLY A 24 9.00 -74.89 -5.14
N GLY A 25 10.30 -75.16 -5.31
CA GLY A 25 11.08 -74.90 -6.53
C GLY A 25 11.46 -76.19 -7.27
N LYS A 26 11.87 -76.07 -8.54
CA LYS A 26 12.43 -77.18 -9.32
C LYS A 26 13.80 -77.58 -8.77
N GLY A 27 14.10 -78.88 -8.77
CA GLY A 27 15.44 -79.37 -8.46
C GLY A 27 16.47 -78.97 -9.51
N GLY A 28 17.70 -78.80 -9.09
CA GLY A 28 18.84 -78.50 -9.96
C GLY A 28 19.25 -79.69 -10.82
N VAL A 29 19.81 -79.39 -12.00
CA VAL A 29 20.32 -80.42 -12.91
C VAL A 29 21.57 -81.09 -12.33
N GLY A 30 21.69 -82.41 -12.47
CA GLY A 30 22.94 -83.12 -12.18
C GLY A 30 23.74 -83.26 -13.46
N CYS A 31 25.00 -82.82 -13.50
CA CYS A 31 25.84 -82.91 -14.69
C CYS A 31 27.23 -83.41 -14.31
N TYR A 32 27.70 -84.43 -15.02
CA TYR A 32 29.06 -84.94 -14.86
C TYR A 32 29.61 -85.42 -16.20
N ASN A 33 30.77 -84.91 -16.59
CA ASN A 33 31.53 -85.34 -17.77
C ASN A 33 30.70 -85.34 -19.08
N GLY A 34 29.88 -84.30 -19.28
CA GLY A 34 29.06 -84.10 -20.49
C GLY A 34 27.68 -84.80 -20.49
N SER A 35 27.38 -85.64 -19.50
CA SER A 35 26.04 -86.21 -19.28
C SER A 35 25.27 -85.37 -18.26
N CYS A 36 24.05 -84.96 -18.59
CA CYS A 36 23.20 -84.13 -17.72
C CYS A 36 21.80 -84.75 -17.54
N ILE A 37 21.27 -84.60 -16.33
CA ILE A 37 19.93 -85.03 -15.95
C ILE A 37 19.16 -83.88 -15.32
N GLU A 38 17.91 -83.72 -15.76
CA GLU A 38 17.02 -82.72 -15.20
C GLU A 38 16.66 -83.03 -13.74
N GLY A 39 16.59 -81.98 -12.93
CA GLY A 39 16.10 -82.06 -11.55
C GLY A 39 14.61 -82.36 -11.46
N GLY A 40 14.19 -82.72 -10.27
CA GLY A 40 12.80 -83.01 -9.94
C GLY A 40 11.89 -81.81 -10.19
N ILE A 41 10.63 -82.08 -10.54
CA ILE A 41 9.63 -81.05 -10.76
C ILE A 41 9.24 -80.34 -9.46
N SER A 42 8.83 -79.07 -9.55
CA SER A 42 8.11 -78.41 -8.45
C SER A 42 6.68 -78.94 -8.36
N TYR A 43 6.17 -79.14 -7.14
CA TYR A 43 4.80 -79.60 -6.87
C TYR A 43 4.25 -78.99 -5.57
N GLY A 44 2.98 -79.27 -5.29
CA GLY A 44 2.25 -78.79 -4.12
C GLY A 44 1.61 -77.41 -4.31
N ASP A 45 0.66 -77.06 -3.45
CA ASP A 45 0.00 -75.76 -3.45
C ASP A 45 0.79 -74.74 -2.61
N ALA A 46 1.08 -73.57 -3.18
CA ALA A 46 1.76 -72.50 -2.46
C ALA A 46 0.87 -71.86 -1.38
N ASN A 47 -0.46 -71.85 -1.54
CA ASN A 47 -1.40 -71.20 -0.63
C ASN A 47 -1.92 -72.12 0.49
N LEU A 48 -1.73 -73.43 0.34
CA LEU A 48 -2.03 -74.42 1.38
C LEU A 48 -1.03 -75.59 1.26
N PRO A 49 0.27 -75.35 1.53
CA PRO A 49 1.26 -76.39 1.39
C PRO A 49 1.05 -77.42 2.50
N CYS A 50 0.81 -78.66 2.10
CA CYS A 50 0.55 -79.80 2.99
C CYS A 50 1.40 -81.02 2.60
N GLU A 51 2.37 -80.84 1.70
CA GLU A 51 3.18 -81.89 1.14
C GLU A 51 4.57 -81.95 1.78
N LEU A 52 5.12 -83.18 1.87
CA LEU A 52 6.49 -83.42 2.30
C LEU A 52 7.45 -83.07 1.16
N GLY A 53 8.66 -82.62 1.49
CA GLY A 53 9.74 -82.51 0.53
C GLY A 53 10.12 -83.88 -0.03
N SER A 54 10.51 -83.91 -1.30
CA SER A 54 11.04 -85.08 -2.00
C SER A 54 12.56 -85.20 -1.83
N GLY A 55 13.05 -86.44 -1.84
CA GLY A 55 14.49 -86.74 -1.83
C GLY A 55 15.11 -86.91 -3.22
N SER A 56 16.43 -87.02 -3.27
CA SER A 56 17.21 -86.98 -4.52
C SER A 56 17.07 -88.21 -5.42
N GLY A 57 16.34 -89.24 -5.01
CA GLY A 57 16.02 -90.39 -5.86
C GLY A 57 16.12 -91.73 -5.14
N ASN A 58 16.68 -92.73 -5.81
CA ASN A 58 16.51 -94.14 -5.44
C ASN A 58 17.07 -94.48 -4.03
N ASP A 59 16.18 -94.89 -3.13
CA ASP A 59 16.46 -95.23 -1.72
C ASP A 59 17.48 -96.37 -1.55
N SER A 60 17.71 -97.17 -2.59
CA SER A 60 18.64 -98.30 -2.57
C SER A 60 20.12 -97.90 -2.70
N LEU A 61 20.43 -96.62 -2.94
CA LEU A 61 21.79 -96.12 -3.13
C LEU A 61 22.36 -95.51 -1.83
N ALA A 62 23.58 -95.90 -1.48
CA ALA A 62 24.30 -95.34 -0.33
C ALA A 62 24.55 -93.84 -0.54
N GLY A 63 23.87 -92.99 0.25
CA GLY A 63 23.98 -91.53 0.16
C GLY A 63 22.75 -90.80 -0.39
N SER A 64 21.61 -91.48 -0.59
CA SER A 64 20.33 -90.81 -0.89
C SER A 64 20.00 -89.76 0.18
N THR A 65 19.57 -88.58 -0.26
CA THR A 65 19.20 -87.45 0.59
C THR A 65 17.68 -87.36 0.70
N ALA A 66 17.17 -87.19 1.92
CA ALA A 66 15.75 -86.99 2.16
C ALA A 66 15.34 -85.53 1.95
N GLY A 67 14.10 -85.31 1.50
CA GLY A 67 13.52 -83.97 1.48
C GLY A 67 13.23 -83.43 2.89
N GLY A 68 12.79 -82.19 2.97
CA GLY A 68 12.35 -81.57 4.22
C GLY A 68 11.00 -82.10 4.72
N GLY A 69 10.79 -82.03 6.03
CA GLY A 69 9.51 -82.45 6.65
C GLY A 69 8.41 -81.39 6.52
N ILE A 70 7.23 -81.69 7.06
CA ILE A 70 6.16 -80.69 7.25
C ILE A 70 6.17 -80.26 8.72
N THR A 71 6.18 -78.95 8.97
CA THR A 71 5.95 -78.35 10.28
C THR A 71 4.66 -77.56 10.23
N VAL A 72 3.64 -78.02 10.96
CA VAL A 72 2.37 -77.30 11.11
C VAL A 72 2.25 -76.78 12.54
N MET A 73 1.93 -75.50 12.71
CA MET A 73 1.66 -74.90 14.02
C MET A 73 0.31 -74.19 14.02
N GLY A 74 -0.57 -74.57 14.96
CA GLY A 74 -1.94 -74.07 15.02
C GLY A 74 -2.88 -74.75 14.01
N SER A 75 -4.11 -74.25 13.93
CA SER A 75 -5.14 -74.73 13.00
C SER A 75 -6.09 -73.58 12.60
N TRP A 76 -7.01 -73.85 11.68
CA TRP A 76 -8.01 -72.87 11.25
C TRP A 76 -8.98 -72.47 12.38
N GLU A 77 -9.42 -73.44 13.19
CA GLU A 77 -10.34 -73.22 14.31
C GLU A 77 -9.63 -72.65 15.54
N HIS A 78 -8.38 -73.06 15.75
CA HIS A 78 -7.55 -72.67 16.88
C HIS A 78 -6.17 -72.18 16.40
N PRO A 79 -6.08 -70.93 15.91
CA PRO A 79 -4.80 -70.33 15.54
C PRO A 79 -3.99 -69.93 16.79
N LEU A 80 -2.67 -69.86 16.64
CA LEU A 80 -1.80 -69.36 17.70
C LEU A 80 -2.02 -67.85 17.90
N LEU A 81 -2.12 -67.41 19.16
CA LEU A 81 -2.28 -65.99 19.49
C LEU A 81 -1.04 -65.16 19.07
N SER A 82 0.15 -65.68 19.33
CA SER A 82 1.41 -65.08 18.92
C SER A 82 2.50 -66.15 18.86
N LEU A 83 3.41 -66.04 17.90
CA LEU A 83 4.60 -66.88 17.78
C LEU A 83 5.85 -65.98 17.80
N SER A 84 6.67 -66.11 18.83
CA SER A 84 7.97 -65.44 18.92
C SER A 84 9.09 -66.45 18.65
N VAL A 85 10.01 -66.11 17.75
CA VAL A 85 11.11 -66.98 17.31
C VAL A 85 12.44 -66.25 17.48
N GLU A 86 13.21 -66.67 18.48
CA GLU A 86 14.60 -66.21 18.71
C GLU A 86 15.64 -67.24 18.22
N GLY A 87 15.22 -68.48 17.96
CA GLY A 87 16.06 -69.59 17.48
C GLY A 87 15.79 -69.91 16.01
N SER A 88 15.59 -71.18 15.67
CA SER A 88 15.29 -71.57 14.28
C SER A 88 14.12 -72.55 14.15
N VAL A 89 13.27 -72.32 13.15
CA VAL A 89 12.22 -73.23 12.70
C VAL A 89 12.63 -73.72 11.32
N ILE A 90 13.07 -74.97 11.24
CA ILE A 90 13.75 -75.52 10.06
C ILE A 90 12.98 -76.71 9.50
N ALA A 91 12.71 -76.66 8.20
CA ALA A 91 12.19 -77.76 7.41
C ALA A 91 13.06 -77.99 6.16
N ASN A 92 14.39 -77.86 6.30
CA ASN A 92 15.33 -77.94 5.18
C ASN A 92 15.46 -79.36 4.62
N GLY A 93 15.80 -79.44 3.35
CA GLY A 93 16.19 -80.67 2.67
C GLY A 93 17.59 -81.11 3.09
N GLU A 94 17.83 -82.42 3.05
CA GLU A 94 19.11 -82.99 3.45
C GLU A 94 20.20 -82.71 2.42
N SER A 95 21.38 -82.33 2.93
CA SER A 95 22.57 -82.13 2.08
C SER A 95 23.40 -83.40 1.96
N PHE A 96 24.06 -83.57 0.80
CA PHE A 96 25.04 -84.65 0.65
C PHE A 96 26.18 -84.53 1.68
N GLY A 97 26.56 -85.65 2.31
CA GLY A 97 27.61 -85.68 3.33
C GLY A 97 27.11 -85.58 4.78
N GLU A 98 25.86 -85.18 5.00
CA GLU A 98 25.32 -84.94 6.35
C GLU A 98 25.17 -86.25 7.16
N ASN A 99 24.73 -87.34 6.51
CA ASN A 99 24.68 -88.68 7.12
C ASN A 99 26.06 -89.36 7.27
N PHE A 100 27.04 -89.02 6.42
CA PHE A 100 28.40 -89.58 6.50
C PHE A 100 29.18 -89.10 7.73
N ARG A 101 28.83 -87.93 8.29
CA ARG A 101 29.37 -87.45 9.57
C ARG A 101 28.79 -88.16 10.81
N LYS A 102 27.59 -88.76 10.70
CA LYS A 102 26.91 -89.45 11.83
C LYS A 102 27.22 -90.94 11.90
N LYS A 103 27.56 -91.58 10.79
CA LYS A 103 27.98 -92.99 10.72
C LYS A 103 29.46 -93.06 10.32
N ASN A 104 30.35 -93.22 11.30
CA ASN A 104 31.75 -93.53 11.00
C ASN A 104 31.84 -94.77 10.11
N HIS A 105 32.62 -94.66 9.03
CA HIS A 105 32.94 -95.68 8.01
C HIS A 105 31.93 -95.90 6.87
N VAL A 106 32.10 -95.15 5.77
CA VAL A 106 32.22 -95.71 4.41
C VAL A 106 33.12 -94.77 3.59
N ILE A 107 34.27 -95.26 3.10
CA ILE A 107 35.10 -94.58 2.10
C ILE A 107 34.44 -94.86 0.74
N LEU A 108 33.88 -93.85 0.08
CA LEU A 108 33.35 -93.92 -1.29
C LEU A 108 34.39 -93.33 -2.25
N ASN A 109 35.35 -94.15 -2.69
CA ASN A 109 36.38 -93.72 -3.63
C ASN A 109 36.13 -94.14 -5.09
N ASP A 110 35.01 -94.79 -5.43
CA ASP A 110 34.76 -95.30 -6.80
C ASP A 110 33.37 -94.96 -7.35
N TRP A 111 32.86 -93.73 -7.15
CA TRP A 111 31.60 -93.32 -7.78
C TRP A 111 31.80 -92.17 -8.79
N ASN A 112 31.63 -92.48 -10.08
CA ASN A 112 31.70 -91.56 -11.23
C ASN A 112 30.49 -90.61 -11.34
N GLY A 113 29.90 -90.23 -10.21
CA GLY A 113 28.69 -89.41 -10.08
C GLY A 113 28.13 -89.58 -8.67
N GLY A 114 27.61 -88.51 -8.07
CA GLY A 114 27.02 -88.58 -6.72
C GLY A 114 25.57 -88.09 -6.69
N PRO A 115 24.85 -88.37 -5.58
CA PRO A 115 23.44 -88.04 -5.44
C PRO A 115 23.20 -86.52 -5.38
N GLY A 116 21.98 -86.11 -5.72
CA GLY A 116 21.53 -84.73 -5.61
C GLY A 116 21.16 -84.33 -4.17
N GLY A 117 20.81 -83.07 -3.99
CA GLY A 117 20.26 -82.56 -2.74
C GLY A 117 18.77 -82.87 -2.56
N GLY A 118 18.34 -83.08 -1.32
CA GLY A 118 16.92 -83.20 -0.98
C GLY A 118 16.22 -81.84 -1.10
N SER A 119 14.95 -81.83 -1.48
CA SER A 119 14.19 -80.57 -1.58
C SER A 119 13.80 -80.03 -0.19
N GLY A 120 13.59 -78.73 -0.07
CA GLY A 120 13.03 -78.12 1.14
C GLY A 120 11.63 -78.67 1.46
N GLY A 121 11.24 -78.59 2.72
CA GLY A 121 9.96 -79.09 3.23
C GLY A 121 8.85 -78.07 3.18
N THR A 122 7.90 -78.18 4.12
CA THR A 122 6.76 -77.27 4.24
C THR A 122 6.69 -76.72 5.65
N ILE A 123 6.51 -75.41 5.79
CA ILE A 123 6.20 -74.76 7.07
C ILE A 123 4.84 -74.06 6.91
N LEU A 124 3.84 -74.53 7.64
CA LEU A 124 2.48 -74.00 7.63
C LEU A 124 2.13 -73.47 9.02
N LEU A 125 1.96 -72.16 9.15
CA LEU A 125 1.71 -71.51 10.43
C LEU A 125 0.33 -70.86 10.43
N PHE A 126 -0.51 -71.19 11.40
CA PHE A 126 -1.80 -70.53 11.68
C PHE A 126 -1.65 -69.65 12.91
N LEU A 127 -1.67 -68.33 12.72
CA LEU A 127 -1.31 -67.37 13.76
C LEU A 127 -2.06 -66.04 13.63
N ARG A 128 -2.19 -65.31 14.75
CA ARG A 128 -2.65 -63.91 14.80
C ARG A 128 -1.49 -62.92 14.75
N ALA A 129 -0.36 -63.24 15.39
CA ALA A 129 0.83 -62.40 15.41
C ALA A 129 2.13 -63.20 15.28
N LEU A 130 3.14 -62.63 14.59
CA LEU A 130 4.49 -63.19 14.42
C LEU A 130 5.54 -62.19 14.91
N ASP A 131 6.49 -62.64 15.72
CA ASP A 131 7.66 -61.86 16.11
C ASP A 131 8.92 -62.68 15.84
N LEU A 132 9.64 -62.34 14.77
CA LEU A 132 10.91 -62.96 14.40
C LEU A 132 12.05 -62.07 14.88
N GLY A 133 12.68 -62.45 15.99
CA GLY A 133 13.81 -61.73 16.57
C GLY A 133 15.03 -61.70 15.65
N GLU A 134 16.05 -60.91 15.98
CA GLU A 134 17.24 -60.71 15.13
C GLU A 134 18.02 -62.01 14.86
N SER A 135 18.06 -62.93 15.83
CA SER A 135 18.65 -64.28 15.69
C SER A 135 17.67 -65.33 15.16
N GLY A 136 16.41 -64.95 14.94
CA GLY A 136 15.33 -65.82 14.51
C GLY A 136 15.45 -66.22 13.05
N ILE A 137 15.35 -67.53 12.75
CA ILE A 137 15.46 -68.06 11.39
C ILE A 137 14.28 -69.00 11.10
N ILE A 138 13.50 -68.71 10.06
CA ILE A 138 12.51 -69.66 9.51
C ILE A 138 13.02 -70.13 8.16
N SER A 139 13.37 -71.41 8.04
CA SER A 139 14.11 -71.93 6.87
C SER A 139 13.44 -73.17 6.30
N SER A 140 13.26 -73.18 4.99
CA SER A 140 12.84 -74.34 4.19
C SER A 140 13.71 -74.45 2.93
N VAL A 141 15.02 -74.45 3.14
CA VAL A 141 16.04 -74.42 2.08
C VAL A 141 16.28 -75.82 1.50
N GLY A 142 16.58 -75.88 0.22
CA GLY A 142 16.98 -77.11 -0.46
C GLY A 142 18.38 -77.58 -0.04
N GLY A 143 18.58 -78.89 0.01
CA GLY A 143 19.87 -79.50 0.33
C GLY A 143 20.90 -79.34 -0.78
N HIS A 144 22.18 -79.35 -0.41
CA HIS A 144 23.28 -79.27 -1.36
C HIS A 144 23.53 -80.61 -2.07
N GLY A 145 23.85 -80.53 -3.37
CA GLY A 145 24.25 -81.69 -4.17
C GLY A 145 25.64 -82.22 -3.81
N SER A 146 25.94 -83.44 -4.23
CA SER A 146 27.26 -84.05 -4.08
C SER A 146 28.34 -83.34 -4.92
N PRO A 147 29.61 -83.33 -4.48
CA PRO A 147 30.70 -82.69 -5.20
C PRO A 147 30.86 -83.24 -6.62
N SER A 148 30.60 -84.53 -6.85
CA SER A 148 30.71 -85.19 -8.17
C SER A 148 29.56 -84.86 -9.14
N GLY A 149 29.22 -83.58 -9.31
CA GLY A 149 28.24 -83.12 -10.28
C GLY A 149 26.76 -83.23 -9.87
N GLY A 150 26.46 -83.42 -8.58
CA GLY A 150 25.09 -83.56 -8.08
C GLY A 150 24.31 -82.23 -8.14
N GLY A 151 23.05 -82.30 -8.58
CA GLY A 151 22.15 -81.15 -8.60
C GLY A 151 21.65 -80.76 -7.21
N GLY A 152 21.48 -79.46 -6.95
CA GLY A 152 20.95 -78.95 -5.68
C GLY A 152 19.43 -79.13 -5.55
N GLY A 153 18.92 -79.35 -4.34
CA GLY A 153 17.48 -79.50 -4.11
C GLY A 153 16.72 -78.19 -4.28
N GLY A 154 15.48 -78.21 -4.75
CA GLY A 154 14.60 -77.04 -4.81
C GLY A 154 14.22 -76.55 -3.41
N GLY A 155 14.02 -75.24 -3.26
CA GLY A 155 13.61 -74.63 -2.00
C GLY A 155 12.12 -74.88 -1.70
N GLY A 156 11.78 -75.12 -0.43
CA GLY A 156 10.47 -75.54 0.03
C GLY A 156 9.42 -74.42 0.13
N ARG A 157 8.33 -74.68 0.87
CA ARG A 157 7.19 -73.75 0.97
C ARG A 157 6.99 -73.27 2.39
N ILE A 158 6.77 -71.97 2.56
CA ILE A 158 6.39 -71.36 3.83
C ILE A 158 5.08 -70.61 3.63
N HIS A 159 4.03 -70.99 4.36
CA HIS A 159 2.73 -70.31 4.32
C HIS A 159 2.34 -69.76 5.69
N LEU A 160 2.04 -68.47 5.72
CA LEU A 160 1.57 -67.76 6.91
C LEU A 160 0.06 -67.51 6.80
N HIS A 161 -0.71 -68.33 7.51
CA HIS A 161 -2.16 -68.22 7.56
C HIS A 161 -2.62 -67.30 8.69
N TRP A 162 -2.90 -66.03 8.34
CA TRP A 162 -3.34 -65.02 9.31
C TRP A 162 -4.81 -65.21 9.72
N SER A 163 -5.05 -65.17 11.03
CA SER A 163 -6.39 -65.09 11.61
C SER A 163 -6.66 -63.69 12.15
N ASP A 164 -7.90 -63.21 12.01
CA ASP A 164 -8.38 -61.94 12.58
C ASP A 164 -7.47 -60.73 12.30
N ILE A 165 -7.13 -60.47 11.03
CA ILE A 165 -6.30 -59.32 10.63
C ILE A 165 -7.02 -58.02 11.06
N PRO A 166 -6.45 -57.21 11.97
CA PRO A 166 -7.07 -55.97 12.41
C PRO A 166 -7.10 -54.97 11.24
N THR A 167 -8.12 -54.12 11.18
CA THR A 167 -8.30 -53.14 10.10
C THR A 167 -8.72 -51.77 10.66
N GLY A 168 -8.52 -50.71 9.86
CA GLY A 168 -8.85 -49.33 10.25
C GLY A 168 -8.11 -48.87 11.51
N ASP A 169 -8.81 -48.15 12.39
CA ASP A 169 -8.23 -47.53 13.59
C ASP A 169 -7.62 -48.52 14.59
N VAL A 170 -8.05 -49.79 14.53
CA VAL A 170 -7.58 -50.86 15.42
C VAL A 170 -6.34 -51.56 14.84
N TYR A 171 -5.93 -51.25 13.61
CA TYR A 171 -4.81 -51.91 12.94
C TYR A 171 -3.53 -51.85 13.78
N GLN A 172 -2.89 -52.99 13.93
CA GLN A 172 -1.56 -53.13 14.52
C GLN A 172 -0.75 -54.07 13.61
N PRO A 173 0.56 -53.83 13.45
CA PRO A 173 1.40 -54.74 12.68
C PRO A 173 1.30 -56.16 13.23
N ILE A 174 0.81 -57.10 12.41
CA ILE A 174 0.64 -58.51 12.78
C ILE A 174 1.95 -59.28 12.72
N ALA A 175 2.99 -58.73 12.08
CA ALA A 175 4.30 -59.35 12.01
C ALA A 175 5.41 -58.32 12.24
N THR A 176 6.34 -58.65 13.13
CA THR A 176 7.62 -57.94 13.28
C THR A 176 8.73 -58.89 12.85
N VAL A 177 9.36 -58.62 11.72
CA VAL A 177 10.37 -59.51 11.13
C VAL A 177 11.72 -58.81 11.12
N LYS A 178 12.57 -59.13 12.10
CA LYS A 178 13.97 -58.65 12.20
C LYS A 178 14.98 -59.71 11.77
N GLY A 179 14.63 -60.99 11.93
CA GLY A 179 15.44 -62.14 11.51
C GLY A 179 15.27 -62.50 10.03
N SER A 180 15.62 -63.73 9.65
CA SER A 180 15.61 -64.20 8.25
C SER A 180 14.56 -65.28 7.98
N ILE A 181 13.91 -65.17 6.82
CA ILE A 181 13.03 -66.19 6.25
C ILE A 181 13.67 -66.66 4.95
N ASP A 182 14.04 -67.92 4.87
CA ASP A 182 14.82 -68.47 3.75
C ASP A 182 14.12 -69.69 3.13
N THR A 183 13.89 -69.61 1.82
CA THR A 183 13.36 -70.69 0.99
C THR A 183 14.24 -70.92 -0.24
N SER A 184 15.53 -70.60 -0.15
CA SER A 184 16.45 -70.72 -1.28
C SER A 184 16.60 -72.16 -1.77
N GLY A 185 16.89 -72.29 -3.06
CA GLY A 185 17.32 -73.55 -3.65
C GLY A 185 18.71 -73.95 -3.15
N GLY A 186 18.92 -75.24 -2.94
CA GLY A 186 20.22 -75.80 -2.61
C GLY A 186 21.21 -75.61 -3.76
N LEU A 187 22.48 -75.36 -3.41
CA LEU A 187 23.54 -75.23 -4.40
C LEU A 187 23.89 -76.60 -5.00
N GLY A 188 23.99 -76.67 -6.33
CA GLY A 188 24.71 -77.73 -7.02
C GLY A 188 26.22 -77.61 -6.79
N ARG A 189 26.96 -78.68 -7.04
CA ARG A 189 28.44 -78.65 -6.97
C ARG A 189 29.06 -79.07 -8.31
N ASP A 190 30.28 -78.63 -8.55
CA ASP A 190 31.01 -78.77 -9.81
C ASP A 190 30.20 -78.33 -11.03
N GLN A 191 29.84 -79.27 -11.92
CA GLN A 191 29.03 -79.00 -13.12
C GLN A 191 27.51 -79.05 -12.84
N GLY A 192 27.09 -79.40 -11.63
CA GLY A 192 25.68 -79.48 -11.23
C GLY A 192 25.02 -78.12 -11.03
N GLY A 193 23.77 -78.00 -11.44
CA GLY A 193 22.95 -76.79 -11.30
C GLY A 193 22.35 -76.63 -9.90
N ALA A 194 22.13 -75.38 -9.50
CA ALA A 194 21.37 -75.04 -8.29
C ALA A 194 19.87 -75.36 -8.46
N GLY A 195 19.20 -75.66 -7.35
CA GLY A 195 17.75 -75.71 -7.30
C GLY A 195 17.14 -74.32 -7.43
N GLU A 196 15.89 -74.26 -7.88
CA GLU A 196 15.11 -73.02 -7.85
C GLU A 196 14.63 -72.72 -6.43
N ASP A 197 14.44 -71.43 -6.15
CA ASP A 197 13.90 -70.96 -4.88
C ASP A 197 12.44 -71.38 -4.72
N GLY A 198 12.08 -71.60 -3.46
CA GLY A 198 10.73 -71.89 -3.02
C GLY A 198 9.83 -70.67 -2.92
N THR A 199 8.70 -70.84 -2.23
CA THR A 199 7.68 -69.79 -2.13
C THR A 199 7.36 -69.46 -0.68
N VAL A 200 7.34 -68.17 -0.36
CA VAL A 200 6.75 -67.64 0.88
C VAL A 200 5.42 -66.97 0.53
N THR A 201 4.34 -67.49 1.08
CA THR A 201 2.98 -66.99 0.82
C THR A 201 2.27 -66.63 2.11
N GLY A 202 1.22 -65.82 2.00
CA GLY A 202 0.35 -65.48 3.11
C GLY A 202 -1.09 -65.36 2.66
N LYS A 203 -2.00 -65.31 3.62
CA LYS A 203 -3.43 -65.08 3.35
C LYS A 203 -3.65 -63.73 2.64
N ALA A 204 -4.65 -63.68 1.76
CA ALA A 204 -5.06 -62.46 1.08
C ALA A 204 -5.42 -61.36 2.09
N CYS A 205 -4.77 -60.20 1.98
CA CYS A 205 -5.00 -59.10 2.89
C CYS A 205 -6.33 -58.39 2.64
N PRO A 206 -6.96 -57.83 3.69
CA PRO A 206 -8.15 -57.02 3.56
C PRO A 206 -7.86 -55.68 2.85
N LYS A 207 -8.91 -54.92 2.57
CA LYS A 207 -8.83 -53.58 1.98
C LYS A 207 -7.84 -52.70 2.76
N GLY A 208 -7.08 -51.85 2.07
CA GLY A 208 -6.07 -50.96 2.67
C GLY A 208 -4.70 -51.57 2.98
N LEU A 209 -4.58 -52.91 3.06
CA LEU A 209 -3.34 -53.62 3.41
C LEU A 209 -2.78 -54.43 2.23
N TYR A 210 -1.47 -54.69 2.16
CA TYR A 210 -0.84 -55.49 1.10
C TYR A 210 0.39 -56.27 1.59
N GLY A 211 0.92 -57.16 0.75
CA GLY A 211 2.09 -57.99 1.03
C GLY A 211 1.77 -59.25 1.82
N ILE A 212 2.81 -60.01 2.16
CA ILE A 212 2.69 -61.29 2.91
C ILE A 212 2.27 -61.02 4.37
N PHE A 213 2.69 -59.89 4.93
CA PHE A 213 2.45 -59.50 6.32
C PHE A 213 1.31 -58.50 6.50
N CYS A 214 0.53 -58.23 5.44
CA CYS A 214 -0.57 -57.26 5.45
C CYS A 214 -0.20 -55.89 6.04
N VAL A 215 0.83 -55.27 5.46
CA VAL A 215 1.27 -53.92 5.80
C VAL A 215 0.39 -52.87 5.12
N GLU A 216 0.33 -51.67 5.69
CA GLU A 216 -0.46 -50.55 5.15
C GLU A 216 0.00 -50.15 3.75
N CYS A 217 -0.93 -49.92 2.82
CA CYS A 217 -0.63 -49.38 1.49
C CYS A 217 0.16 -48.04 1.58
N PRO A 218 1.05 -47.74 0.62
CA PRO A 218 1.82 -46.49 0.62
C PRO A 218 0.93 -45.23 0.68
N VAL A 219 1.45 -44.16 1.28
CA VAL A 219 0.76 -42.86 1.36
C VAL A 219 0.41 -42.35 -0.04
N GLY A 220 -0.80 -41.83 -0.21
CA GLY A 220 -1.32 -41.37 -1.51
C GLY A 220 -1.84 -42.51 -2.40
N THR A 221 -2.04 -43.70 -1.84
CA THR A 221 -2.74 -44.81 -2.50
C THR A 221 -3.94 -45.30 -1.69
N TYR A 222 -4.93 -45.86 -2.37
CA TYR A 222 -6.08 -46.53 -1.77
C TYR A 222 -6.25 -47.94 -2.34
N LYS A 223 -6.87 -48.82 -1.56
CA LYS A 223 -7.15 -50.20 -1.97
C LYS A 223 -8.52 -50.64 -1.49
N ASN A 224 -9.43 -50.84 -2.43
CA ASN A 224 -10.84 -51.19 -2.18
C ASN A 224 -11.17 -52.68 -2.35
N VAL A 225 -10.21 -53.50 -2.77
CA VAL A 225 -10.35 -54.95 -3.00
C VAL A 225 -9.50 -55.77 -2.02
N THR A 226 -9.88 -57.02 -1.80
CA THR A 226 -9.07 -57.99 -1.03
C THR A 226 -7.98 -58.60 -1.93
N GLY A 227 -6.79 -58.80 -1.38
CA GLY A 227 -5.64 -59.39 -2.09
C GLY A 227 -4.33 -59.03 -1.41
N SER A 228 -3.19 -59.54 -1.87
CA SER A 228 -1.89 -59.21 -1.26
C SER A 228 -0.92 -58.51 -2.22
N ASP A 229 -1.28 -58.40 -3.50
CA ASP A 229 -0.44 -57.75 -4.49
C ASP A 229 -0.35 -56.24 -4.29
N ARG A 230 0.86 -55.70 -4.46
CA ARG A 230 1.14 -54.26 -4.38
C ARG A 230 0.41 -53.45 -5.45
N ILE A 231 0.15 -54.07 -6.61
CA ILE A 231 -0.51 -53.43 -7.75
C ILE A 231 -1.95 -53.02 -7.41
N LEU A 232 -2.56 -53.66 -6.41
CA LEU A 232 -3.91 -53.35 -5.93
C LEU A 232 -3.99 -52.04 -5.12
N CYS A 233 -2.84 -51.44 -4.73
CA CYS A 233 -2.80 -50.12 -4.13
C CYS A 233 -2.81 -49.06 -5.26
N HIS A 234 -3.99 -48.54 -5.60
CA HIS A 234 -4.17 -47.55 -6.66
C HIS A 234 -3.84 -46.15 -6.19
N GLN A 235 -3.27 -45.30 -7.05
CA GLN A 235 -2.97 -43.91 -6.70
C GLN A 235 -4.25 -43.08 -6.50
N CYS A 236 -4.25 -42.23 -5.48
CA CYS A 236 -5.32 -41.29 -5.23
C CYS A 236 -5.35 -40.21 -6.34
N PRO A 237 -6.54 -39.81 -6.81
CA PRO A 237 -6.67 -38.79 -7.85
C PRO A 237 -6.04 -37.45 -7.42
N ALA A 238 -5.06 -36.97 -8.20
CA ALA A 238 -4.32 -35.75 -7.89
C ALA A 238 -5.09 -34.45 -8.18
N TYR A 239 -6.19 -34.51 -8.93
CA TYR A 239 -6.93 -33.32 -9.37
C TYR A 239 -7.76 -32.65 -8.25
N GLU A 240 -7.97 -33.33 -7.12
CA GLU A 240 -8.70 -32.80 -5.96
C GLU A 240 -7.78 -32.16 -4.91
N LEU A 241 -6.47 -32.41 -5.00
CA LEU A 241 -5.52 -31.97 -3.98
C LEU A 241 -4.87 -30.64 -4.37
N SER A 242 -5.02 -29.61 -3.53
CA SER A 242 -4.29 -28.36 -3.74
C SER A 242 -2.79 -28.56 -3.49
N HIS A 243 -1.91 -27.81 -4.18
CA HIS A 243 -0.45 -27.87 -3.96
C HIS A 243 -0.01 -27.59 -2.52
N ARG A 244 -0.90 -27.08 -1.66
CA ARG A 244 -0.65 -26.78 -0.24
C ARG A 244 -1.16 -27.86 0.71
N ALA A 245 -1.63 -28.99 0.17
CA ALA A 245 -2.09 -30.16 0.90
C ALA A 245 -1.19 -31.37 0.62
N VAL A 246 -1.05 -32.24 1.62
CA VAL A 246 -0.28 -33.49 1.54
C VAL A 246 -1.14 -34.62 2.08
N TYR A 247 -1.12 -35.76 1.38
CA TYR A 247 -1.78 -36.97 1.84
C TYR A 247 -1.16 -37.45 3.16
N ILE A 248 -2.01 -37.89 4.09
CA ILE A 248 -1.56 -38.39 5.38
C ILE A 248 -1.65 -39.91 5.42
N ALA A 249 -0.73 -40.55 6.15
CA ALA A 249 -0.86 -41.95 6.48
C ALA A 249 -2.03 -42.12 7.47
N VAL A 250 -2.90 -43.08 7.18
CA VAL A 250 -3.99 -43.47 8.08
C VAL A 250 -3.77 -44.91 8.48
N ARG A 251 -4.02 -45.16 9.76
CA ARG A 251 -3.87 -46.46 10.40
C ARG A 251 -4.76 -47.49 9.70
N GLY A 252 -4.19 -48.62 9.31
CA GLY A 252 -4.87 -49.67 8.54
C GLY A 252 -4.98 -49.41 7.04
N GLY A 253 -4.36 -48.33 6.54
CA GLY A 253 -4.36 -47.96 5.12
C GLY A 253 -5.69 -47.39 4.64
N VAL A 254 -5.67 -46.77 3.46
CA VAL A 254 -6.85 -46.12 2.88
C VAL A 254 -7.66 -47.12 2.05
N THR A 255 -8.94 -47.27 2.36
CA THR A 255 -9.84 -48.24 1.71
C THR A 255 -10.60 -47.66 0.51
N GLU A 256 -11.00 -46.38 0.59
CA GLU A 256 -11.89 -45.72 -0.37
C GLU A 256 -11.45 -44.26 -0.64
N THR A 257 -12.05 -43.64 -1.65
CA THR A 257 -11.82 -42.22 -2.00
C THR A 257 -12.98 -41.36 -1.48
N PRO A 258 -12.76 -40.10 -1.07
CA PRO A 258 -11.52 -39.31 -1.17
C PRO A 258 -10.45 -39.69 -0.14
N CYS A 259 -9.19 -39.60 -0.55
CA CYS A 259 -8.06 -39.94 0.31
C CYS A 259 -7.82 -38.85 1.37
N PRO A 260 -7.50 -39.23 2.62
CA PRO A 260 -7.31 -38.28 3.71
C PRO A 260 -6.05 -37.43 3.50
N TYR A 261 -6.17 -36.12 3.73
CA TYR A 261 -5.09 -35.15 3.56
C TYR A 261 -5.09 -34.10 4.66
N LYS A 262 -3.95 -33.45 4.86
CA LYS A 262 -3.79 -32.29 5.75
C LYS A 262 -3.06 -31.18 5.00
N CYS A 263 -3.34 -29.94 5.35
CA CYS A 263 -2.55 -28.80 4.89
C CYS A 263 -1.12 -28.85 5.45
N ILE A 264 -0.12 -28.39 4.67
CA ILE A 264 1.30 -28.41 5.03
C ILE A 264 1.59 -27.63 6.33
N SER A 265 0.79 -26.62 6.64
CA SER A 265 0.94 -25.78 7.82
C SER A 265 -0.42 -25.46 8.44
N ASP A 266 -0.45 -25.29 9.76
CA ASP A 266 -1.65 -24.91 10.52
C ASP A 266 -2.13 -23.48 10.21
N ARG A 267 -1.38 -22.69 9.42
CA ARG A 267 -1.82 -21.38 8.92
C ARG A 267 -2.89 -21.46 7.82
N TYR A 268 -3.07 -22.65 7.24
CA TYR A 268 -4.02 -22.89 6.17
C TYR A 268 -5.22 -23.68 6.71
N HIS A 269 -6.42 -23.21 6.42
CA HIS A 269 -7.65 -23.83 6.92
C HIS A 269 -8.20 -24.86 5.91
N MET A 270 -8.61 -26.02 6.43
CA MET A 270 -9.30 -27.07 5.65
C MET A 270 -10.72 -26.62 5.30
N PRO A 271 -11.29 -27.01 4.15
CA PRO A 271 -10.87 -28.12 3.27
C PRO A 271 -9.90 -27.73 2.13
N HIS A 272 -9.85 -26.48 1.70
CA HIS A 272 -9.08 -26.08 0.50
C HIS A 272 -7.65 -25.60 0.79
N CYS A 273 -7.25 -25.55 2.06
CA CYS A 273 -5.96 -25.01 2.52
C CYS A 273 -5.76 -23.54 2.10
N TYR A 274 -6.82 -22.74 2.26
CA TYR A 274 -6.79 -21.31 2.02
C TYR A 274 -6.20 -20.55 3.20
N THR A 275 -5.63 -19.38 2.90
CA THR A 275 -5.28 -18.38 3.92
C THR A 275 -6.54 -17.70 4.44
N ALA A 276 -6.52 -17.13 5.65
CA ALA A 276 -7.67 -16.43 6.24
C ALA A 276 -8.27 -15.34 5.32
N LEU A 277 -7.44 -14.68 4.51
CA LEU A 277 -7.89 -13.68 3.54
C LEU A 277 -8.56 -14.31 2.31
N GLU A 278 -8.01 -15.41 1.78
CA GLU A 278 -8.63 -16.15 0.67
C GLU A 278 -9.96 -16.79 1.10
N GLU A 279 -10.04 -17.25 2.35
CA GLU A 279 -11.26 -17.77 2.94
C GLU A 279 -12.34 -16.68 3.03
N LEU A 280 -11.99 -15.48 3.51
CA LEU A 280 -12.85 -14.29 3.48
C LEU A 280 -13.35 -13.98 2.06
N ILE A 281 -12.45 -13.95 1.09
CA ILE A 281 -12.80 -13.73 -0.32
C ILE A 281 -13.78 -14.80 -0.82
N SER A 282 -13.55 -16.07 -0.46
CA SER A 282 -14.42 -17.18 -0.86
C SER A 282 -15.79 -17.12 -0.18
N THR A 283 -15.88 -16.67 1.08
CA THR A 283 -17.16 -16.51 1.79
C THR A 283 -18.03 -15.43 1.14
N PHE A 284 -17.41 -14.38 0.62
CA PHE A 284 -18.10 -13.34 -0.14
C PHE A 284 -18.40 -13.73 -1.60
N GLY A 285 -18.26 -14.99 -1.98
CA GLY A 285 -18.59 -15.49 -3.32
C GLY A 285 -17.48 -15.27 -4.36
N GLY A 286 -16.24 -15.08 -3.91
CA GLY A 286 -15.05 -15.05 -4.74
C GLY A 286 -14.49 -13.64 -4.97
N PRO A 287 -13.33 -13.55 -5.64
CA PRO A 287 -12.55 -12.32 -5.78
C PRO A 287 -13.32 -11.20 -6.51
N TRP A 288 -14.20 -11.57 -7.45
CA TRP A 288 -14.99 -10.60 -8.21
C TRP A 288 -16.04 -9.90 -7.35
N ILE A 289 -16.82 -10.65 -6.57
CA ILE A 289 -17.89 -10.09 -5.73
C ILE A 289 -17.28 -9.29 -4.58
N PHE A 290 -16.22 -9.80 -3.95
CA PHE A 290 -15.48 -9.07 -2.93
C PHE A 290 -14.90 -7.76 -3.47
N GLY A 291 -14.34 -7.78 -4.69
CA GLY A 291 -13.85 -6.58 -5.37
C GLY A 291 -14.95 -5.56 -5.65
N LEU A 292 -16.13 -5.99 -6.09
CA LEU A 292 -17.29 -5.12 -6.32
C LEU A 292 -17.83 -4.50 -5.01
N LEU A 293 -17.88 -5.27 -3.92
CA LEU A 293 -18.24 -4.78 -2.60
C LEU A 293 -17.25 -3.72 -2.09
N LEU A 294 -15.95 -3.99 -2.22
CA LEU A 294 -14.91 -3.06 -1.83
C LEU A 294 -14.98 -1.77 -2.67
N LEU A 295 -15.22 -1.88 -3.98
CA LEU A 295 -15.42 -0.74 -4.86
C LEU A 295 -16.66 0.07 -4.45
N GLY A 296 -17.77 -0.60 -4.13
CA GLY A 296 -18.98 0.03 -3.63
C GLY A 296 -18.74 0.79 -2.32
N LEU A 297 -18.00 0.18 -1.38
CA LEU A 297 -17.61 0.82 -0.11
C LEU A 297 -16.76 2.08 -0.36
N LEU A 298 -15.81 2.01 -1.30
CA LEU A 298 -14.96 3.15 -1.66
C LEU A 298 -15.76 4.28 -2.33
N ILE A 299 -16.73 3.94 -3.19
CA ILE A 299 -17.64 4.92 -3.80
C ILE A 299 -18.53 5.55 -2.73
N LEU A 300 -19.06 4.76 -1.80
CA LEU A 300 -19.86 5.26 -0.68
C LEU A 300 -19.04 6.17 0.24
N LEU A 301 -17.80 5.80 0.55
CA LEU A 301 -16.88 6.65 1.30
C LEU A 301 -16.60 7.96 0.55
N ALA A 302 -16.37 7.90 -0.77
CA ALA A 302 -16.17 9.08 -1.61
C ALA A 302 -17.42 9.99 -1.64
N LEU A 303 -18.62 9.41 -1.69
CA LEU A 303 -19.89 10.14 -1.60
C LEU A 303 -20.06 10.79 -0.22
N VAL A 304 -19.81 10.06 0.87
CA VAL A 304 -19.86 10.59 2.24
C VAL A 304 -18.87 11.73 2.41
N LEU A 305 -17.65 11.60 1.88
CA LEU A 305 -16.65 12.66 1.88
C LEU A 305 -17.07 13.87 1.02
N SER A 306 -17.73 13.65 -0.11
CA SER A 306 -18.28 14.72 -0.95
C SER A 306 -19.43 15.46 -0.26
N VAL A 307 -20.33 14.74 0.39
CA VAL A 307 -21.44 15.31 1.16
C VAL A 307 -20.92 16.02 2.41
N ALA A 308 -19.93 15.45 3.12
CA ALA A 308 -19.26 16.11 4.21
C ALA A 308 -18.62 17.42 3.73
N ARG A 309 -18.00 17.43 2.55
CA ARG A 309 -17.52 18.66 1.93
C ARG A 309 -18.66 19.65 1.69
N MET A 310 -19.77 19.25 1.09
CA MET A 310 -20.92 20.16 0.90
C MET A 310 -21.49 20.67 2.22
N LYS A 311 -21.50 19.86 3.27
CA LYS A 311 -22.04 20.22 4.59
C LYS A 311 -21.10 21.13 5.40
N PHE A 312 -19.78 20.92 5.31
CA PHE A 312 -18.77 21.80 5.91
C PHE A 312 -18.58 23.12 5.14
N PHE A 313 -18.91 23.16 3.84
CA PHE A 313 -18.87 24.39 3.05
C PHE A 313 -20.22 25.11 2.95
N GLY A 314 -21.34 24.43 3.26
CA GLY A 314 -22.70 24.95 3.11
C GLY A 314 -23.42 25.30 4.41
N VAL A 315 -22.81 25.10 5.58
CA VAL A 315 -23.44 25.37 6.89
C VAL A 315 -22.55 26.29 7.73
N ASP A 316 -22.32 27.51 7.27
CA ASP A 316 -22.00 28.68 8.11
C ASP A 316 -22.28 30.00 7.36
N GLU A 317 -23.43 30.07 6.69
CA GLU A 317 -24.18 31.33 6.63
C GLU A 317 -25.42 31.14 7.52
N LEU A 318 -25.22 31.16 8.84
CA LEU A 318 -26.29 31.57 9.74
C LEU A 318 -26.24 33.10 9.89
N PRO A 319 -27.33 33.82 9.61
CA PRO A 319 -27.38 35.27 9.63
C PRO A 319 -27.48 35.78 11.08
N GLY A 320 -26.46 36.52 11.53
CA GLY A 320 -26.61 37.50 12.61
C GLY A 320 -27.15 38.81 12.01
N PRO A 321 -28.01 39.56 12.71
CA PRO A 321 -28.79 40.64 12.11
C PRO A 321 -27.94 41.91 11.93
N ALA A 322 -27.38 42.09 10.73
CA ALA A 322 -26.99 43.40 10.18
C ALA A 322 -26.70 43.23 8.67
N PRO A 323 -27.17 44.12 7.78
CA PRO A 323 -27.09 43.90 6.35
C PRO A 323 -25.68 44.24 5.85
N THR A 324 -24.86 43.23 5.56
CA THR A 324 -23.65 43.39 4.75
C THR A 324 -23.79 42.62 3.45
N GLN A 325 -23.79 43.42 2.38
CA GLN A 325 -23.88 43.00 1.00
C GLN A 325 -22.77 42.02 0.60
N GLN A 326 -23.18 40.91 0.00
CA GLN A 326 -22.31 40.07 -0.81
C GLN A 326 -22.03 40.78 -2.14
N GLY A 327 -20.77 41.17 -2.36
CA GLY A 327 -20.25 41.41 -3.69
C GLY A 327 -19.84 40.09 -4.33
N SER A 328 -20.52 39.69 -5.42
CA SER A 328 -19.91 39.25 -6.69
C SER A 328 -20.85 38.47 -7.62
N GLN A 329 -21.86 39.14 -8.19
CA GLN A 329 -22.24 39.02 -9.61
C GLN A 329 -23.34 40.04 -9.86
N ILE A 330 -23.03 41.09 -10.63
CA ILE A 330 -24.08 41.92 -11.23
C ILE A 330 -24.66 41.09 -12.36
N ASP A 331 -25.56 40.18 -12.02
CA ASP A 331 -26.61 39.73 -12.93
C ASP A 331 -27.79 40.69 -12.71
N HIS A 332 -28.06 41.52 -13.72
CA HIS A 332 -29.26 42.33 -13.78
C HIS A 332 -30.49 41.41 -13.93
N SER A 333 -31.01 40.86 -12.84
CA SER A 333 -32.36 40.29 -12.81
C SER A 333 -32.83 39.92 -11.39
N PHE A 334 -32.95 40.88 -10.49
CA PHE A 334 -33.89 40.78 -9.37
C PHE A 334 -34.58 42.13 -9.13
N PRO A 335 -35.90 42.15 -8.86
CA PRO A 335 -36.64 43.39 -8.64
C PRO A 335 -36.18 44.03 -7.32
N PHE A 336 -35.77 45.28 -7.42
CA PHE A 336 -34.97 46.01 -6.44
C PHE A 336 -35.89 46.96 -5.62
N LEU A 337 -35.84 46.90 -4.29
CA LEU A 337 -36.58 47.82 -3.42
C LEU A 337 -35.74 49.08 -3.18
N GLU A 338 -36.20 50.19 -3.77
CA GLU A 338 -35.51 51.48 -3.88
C GLU A 338 -35.23 52.16 -2.53
N SER A 339 -36.06 51.91 -1.50
CA SER A 339 -35.96 52.61 -0.20
C SER A 339 -34.79 52.16 0.69
N LEU A 340 -34.35 50.90 0.56
CA LEU A 340 -33.26 50.35 1.37
C LEU A 340 -31.90 50.70 0.79
N ASN A 341 -31.84 50.89 -0.53
CA ASN A 341 -30.62 51.33 -1.20
C ASN A 341 -30.29 52.79 -0.85
N GLU A 342 -31.29 53.67 -0.70
CA GLU A 342 -31.06 55.06 -0.30
C GLU A 342 -30.44 55.16 1.10
N VAL A 343 -30.95 54.38 2.07
CA VAL A 343 -30.41 54.32 3.45
C VAL A 343 -29.03 53.63 3.52
N LEU A 344 -28.76 52.65 2.65
CA LEU A 344 -27.44 52.04 2.56
C LEU A 344 -26.43 52.94 1.84
N GLU A 345 -26.85 53.69 0.82
CA GLU A 345 -26.02 54.68 0.14
C GLU A 345 -25.67 55.85 1.09
N THR A 346 -26.61 56.33 1.92
CA THR A 346 -26.30 57.37 2.92
C THR A 346 -25.28 56.88 3.94
N ASN A 347 -25.45 55.67 4.50
CA ASN A 347 -24.46 55.08 5.42
C ASN A 347 -23.09 54.85 4.74
N ARG A 348 -23.07 54.42 3.45
CA ARG A 348 -21.82 54.25 2.68
C ARG A 348 -21.07 55.56 2.47
N VAL A 349 -21.80 56.64 2.19
CA VAL A 349 -21.24 57.98 1.97
C VAL A 349 -20.73 58.56 3.29
N GLU A 350 -21.41 58.34 4.41
CA GLU A 350 -20.94 58.77 5.73
C GLU A 350 -19.68 58.01 6.19
N GLU A 351 -19.60 56.70 5.96
CA GLU A 351 -18.42 55.89 6.31
C GLU A 351 -17.18 56.30 5.50
N SER A 352 -17.32 56.56 4.20
CA SER A 352 -16.19 56.97 3.37
C SER A 352 -15.69 58.37 3.71
N GLN A 353 -16.58 59.28 4.11
CA GLN A 353 -16.22 60.63 4.54
C GLN A 353 -15.44 60.63 5.86
N ASN A 354 -15.73 59.72 6.80
CA ASN A 354 -15.05 59.69 8.09
C ASN A 354 -13.76 58.84 8.10
N HIS A 355 -13.44 58.13 7.00
CA HIS A 355 -12.24 57.29 6.92
C HIS A 355 -10.95 58.11 6.88
N VAL A 356 -10.00 57.79 7.75
CA VAL A 356 -8.69 58.44 7.84
C VAL A 356 -7.63 57.66 7.08
N HIS A 357 -7.32 56.45 7.54
CA HIS A 357 -6.19 55.68 7.06
C HIS A 357 -6.46 54.18 7.14
N ARG A 358 -5.93 53.46 6.15
CA ARG A 358 -5.97 52.00 6.07
C ARG A 358 -4.58 51.45 6.39
N MET A 359 -4.50 50.65 7.44
CA MET A 359 -3.27 49.99 7.87
C MET A 359 -3.30 48.51 7.47
N TYR A 360 -2.34 48.06 6.68
CA TYR A 360 -2.28 46.67 6.22
C TYR A 360 -1.52 45.78 7.21
N PHE A 361 -1.96 44.53 7.33
CA PHE A 361 -1.21 43.49 8.03
C PHE A 361 0.00 43.04 7.21
N LEU A 362 1.10 42.80 7.91
CA LEU A 362 2.32 42.22 7.37
C LEU A 362 2.24 40.69 7.42
N GLY A 363 2.95 40.02 6.51
CA GLY A 363 3.01 38.56 6.42
C GLY A 363 2.11 37.94 5.35
N SER A 364 2.41 36.69 4.98
CA SER A 364 1.74 35.91 3.93
C SER A 364 0.55 35.07 4.40
N ASN A 365 0.14 35.21 5.68
CA ASN A 365 -0.88 34.39 6.34
C ASN A 365 -0.64 32.88 6.23
N THR A 366 0.62 32.45 6.28
CA THR A 366 1.01 31.04 6.27
C THR A 366 1.27 30.57 7.71
N PHE A 367 1.30 29.25 7.95
CA PHE A 367 1.60 28.74 9.30
C PHE A 367 3.01 29.12 9.77
N SER A 368 3.94 29.32 8.83
CA SER A 368 5.28 29.84 9.09
C SER A 368 5.32 31.33 9.38
N GLU A 369 4.35 32.09 8.88
CA GLU A 369 4.33 33.55 8.94
C GLU A 369 2.88 34.05 9.06
N SER A 370 2.45 34.31 10.29
CA SER A 370 1.13 34.85 10.58
C SER A 370 1.03 36.33 10.23
N TRP A 371 -0.22 36.79 10.14
CA TRP A 371 -0.49 38.22 10.08
C TRP A 371 -0.02 38.91 11.35
N HIS A 372 0.59 40.08 11.19
CA HIS A 372 1.00 40.94 12.29
C HIS A 372 1.00 42.41 11.88
N LEU A 373 0.72 43.30 12.81
CA LEU A 373 0.82 44.75 12.65
C LEU A 373 2.13 45.26 13.29
N PRO A 374 2.77 46.29 12.70
CA PRO A 374 3.89 46.97 13.34
C PRO A 374 3.44 47.78 14.57
N HIS A 375 4.29 47.82 15.61
CA HIS A 375 3.98 48.54 16.86
C HIS A 375 4.02 50.07 16.73
N THR A 376 4.65 50.60 15.68
CA THR A 376 4.72 52.05 15.44
C THR A 376 3.52 52.51 14.60
N PRO A 377 2.67 53.43 15.11
CA PRO A 377 1.56 53.95 14.31
C PRO A 377 2.09 54.80 13.13
N PRO A 378 1.45 54.75 11.95
CA PRO A 378 1.75 55.65 10.83
C PRO A 378 1.57 57.12 11.23
N GLU A 379 2.32 58.03 10.60
CA GLU A 379 2.26 59.47 10.90
C GLU A 379 0.83 60.04 10.79
N GLN A 380 0.02 59.52 9.85
CA GLN A 380 -1.37 59.94 9.64
C GLN A 380 -2.33 59.49 10.76
N VAL A 381 -1.97 58.45 11.52
CA VAL A 381 -2.80 57.87 12.59
C VAL A 381 -2.33 58.34 13.97
N LYS A 382 -1.07 58.77 14.08
CA LYS A 382 -0.42 59.25 15.31
C LYS A 382 -1.20 60.37 16.01
N GLU A 383 -1.91 61.20 15.25
CA GLU A 383 -2.72 62.30 15.77
C GLU A 383 -4.06 61.86 16.39
N ILE A 384 -4.60 60.71 16.00
CA ILE A 384 -5.90 60.19 16.45
C ILE A 384 -5.74 59.14 17.56
N VAL A 385 -4.52 58.62 17.72
CA VAL A 385 -4.26 57.46 18.57
C VAL A 385 -3.28 57.79 19.71
N TYR A 386 -3.47 57.14 20.86
CA TYR A 386 -2.48 57.11 21.94
C TYR A 386 -1.44 56.02 21.68
N GLU A 387 -0.18 56.39 21.45
CA GLU A 387 0.90 55.47 21.05
C GLU A 387 1.09 54.27 22.01
N GLY A 388 1.00 54.50 23.32
CA GLY A 388 1.13 53.44 24.33
C GLY A 388 -0.06 52.46 24.36
N ALA A 389 -1.28 52.94 24.13
CA ALA A 389 -2.47 52.09 24.05
C ALA A 389 -2.53 51.35 22.69
N PHE A 390 -2.02 51.97 21.62
CA PHE A 390 -1.86 51.35 20.32
C PHE A 390 -0.91 50.15 20.35
N SER A 391 0.22 50.28 21.05
CA SER A 391 1.19 49.19 21.15
C SER A 391 0.56 47.95 21.80
N ARG A 392 -0.23 48.13 22.87
CA ARG A 392 -1.00 47.04 23.52
C ARG A 392 -2.06 46.43 22.61
N PHE A 393 -2.78 47.26 21.87
CA PHE A 393 -3.73 46.80 20.86
C PHE A 393 -3.05 45.93 19.79
N VAL A 394 -1.87 46.35 19.33
CA VAL A 394 -1.07 45.58 18.37
C VAL A 394 -0.61 44.25 18.97
N ASP A 395 -0.18 44.21 20.23
CA ASP A 395 0.21 42.97 20.93
C ASP A 395 -0.95 41.96 20.96
N GLU A 396 -2.15 42.41 21.31
CA GLU A 396 -3.36 41.57 21.38
C GLU A 396 -3.78 41.08 19.99
N ILE A 397 -3.78 41.95 18.98
CA ILE A 397 -4.06 41.54 17.59
C ILE A 397 -3.04 40.53 17.09
N ASN A 398 -1.74 40.77 17.32
CA ASN A 398 -0.68 39.88 16.87
C ASN A 398 -0.76 38.53 17.58
N ALA A 399 -1.13 38.51 18.87
CA ALA A 399 -1.38 37.28 19.60
C ALA A 399 -2.55 36.49 19.02
N ILE A 400 -3.67 37.14 18.71
CA ILE A 400 -4.85 36.49 18.10
C ILE A 400 -4.51 35.95 16.71
N ALA A 401 -3.76 36.71 15.91
CA ALA A 401 -3.38 36.35 14.55
C ALA A 401 -2.34 35.22 14.48
N SER A 402 -1.59 34.95 15.56
CA SER A 402 -0.57 33.90 15.60
C SER A 402 -1.15 32.47 15.48
N TYR A 403 -0.44 31.60 14.77
CA TYR A 403 -0.78 30.18 14.64
C TYR A 403 -0.07 29.33 15.69
N GLN A 404 -0.78 28.35 16.24
CA GLN A 404 -0.17 27.36 17.13
C GLN A 404 0.57 26.30 16.32
N TRP A 405 1.66 25.75 16.89
CA TRP A 405 2.54 24.80 16.21
C TRP A 405 1.81 23.55 15.67
N TRP A 406 0.86 23.00 16.43
CA TRP A 406 0.10 21.81 16.03
C TRP A 406 -0.79 22.06 14.79
N GLU A 407 -1.23 23.30 14.55
CA GLU A 407 -2.04 23.63 13.37
C GLU A 407 -1.25 23.41 12.08
N GLY A 408 0.03 23.79 12.11
CA GLY A 408 0.98 23.54 11.02
C GLY A 408 1.33 22.07 10.86
N SER A 409 1.44 21.31 11.96
CA SER A 409 1.68 19.86 11.92
C SER A 409 0.51 19.11 11.28
N ILE A 410 -0.74 19.43 11.67
CA ILE A 410 -1.94 18.84 11.07
C ILE A 410 -2.00 19.17 9.57
N TYR A 411 -1.77 20.43 9.19
CA TYR A 411 -1.73 20.80 7.78
C TYR A 411 -0.67 20.01 7.01
N SER A 412 0.52 19.83 7.59
CA SER A 412 1.61 19.08 6.96
C SER A 412 1.26 17.61 6.75
N ILE A 413 0.67 16.96 7.76
CA ILE A 413 0.18 15.57 7.66
C ILE A 413 -0.91 15.46 6.58
N LEU A 414 -1.91 16.35 6.61
CA LEU A 414 -2.99 16.37 5.63
C LEU A 414 -2.48 16.66 4.21
N SER A 415 -1.44 17.47 4.07
CA SER A 415 -0.88 17.81 2.76
C SER A 415 -0.27 16.59 2.04
N ILE A 416 0.28 15.65 2.82
CA ILE A 416 0.83 14.38 2.32
C ILE A 416 -0.28 13.36 2.05
N LEU A 417 -1.28 13.27 2.95
CA LEU A 417 -2.34 12.27 2.85
C LEU A 417 -3.43 12.65 1.83
N VAL A 418 -3.98 13.86 1.94
CA VAL A 418 -5.14 14.34 1.16
C VAL A 418 -5.04 15.87 0.96
N TYR A 419 -4.30 16.30 -0.07
CA TYR A 419 -4.03 17.72 -0.35
C TYR A 419 -5.29 18.63 -0.43
N PRO A 420 -6.44 18.25 -1.04
CA PRO A 420 -7.62 19.10 -1.05
C PRO A 420 -8.21 19.36 0.34
N PHE A 421 -8.08 18.37 1.23
CA PHE A 421 -8.54 18.51 2.61
C PHE A 421 -7.58 19.40 3.41
N ALA A 422 -6.27 19.28 3.17
CA ALA A 422 -5.27 20.20 3.74
C ALA A 422 -5.57 21.66 3.37
N TRP A 423 -5.86 21.94 2.10
CA TRP A 423 -6.21 23.29 1.65
C TRP A 423 -7.52 23.79 2.28
N SER A 424 -8.54 22.93 2.34
CA SER A 424 -9.84 23.28 2.94
C SER A 424 -9.69 23.58 4.44
N TRP A 425 -8.92 22.76 5.15
CA TRP A 425 -8.55 22.96 6.55
C TRP A 425 -7.83 24.29 6.76
N GLN A 426 -6.80 24.58 5.97
CA GLN A 426 -6.06 25.83 6.05
C GLN A 426 -6.97 27.05 5.83
N ARG A 427 -7.86 26.98 4.82
CA ARG A 427 -8.81 28.06 4.55
C ARG A 427 -9.81 28.26 5.69
N TRP A 428 -10.30 27.17 6.29
CA TRP A 428 -11.18 27.21 7.45
C TRP A 428 -10.48 27.85 8.66
N ARG A 429 -9.24 27.45 8.97
CA ARG A 429 -8.45 28.05 10.06
C ARG A 429 -8.26 29.56 9.87
N ARG A 430 -7.92 30.00 8.65
CA ARG A 430 -7.79 31.44 8.32
C ARG A 430 -9.09 32.21 8.53
N ARG A 431 -10.24 31.64 8.15
CA ARG A 431 -11.56 32.26 8.37
C ARG A 431 -11.87 32.40 9.86
N MET A 432 -11.64 31.34 10.63
CA MET A 432 -11.86 31.37 12.08
C MET A 432 -11.03 32.47 12.76
N LYS A 433 -9.77 32.64 12.34
CA LYS A 433 -8.89 33.70 12.86
C LYS A 433 -9.39 35.10 12.47
N LEU A 434 -9.83 35.30 11.23
CA LEU A 434 -10.41 36.57 10.80
C LEU A 434 -11.71 36.90 11.55
N GLN A 435 -12.58 35.91 11.78
CA GLN A 435 -13.80 36.08 12.56
C GLN A 435 -13.48 36.50 13.99
N ARG A 436 -12.54 35.82 14.65
CA ARG A 436 -12.07 36.22 15.99
C ARG A 436 -11.46 37.63 16.02
N LEU A 437 -10.68 38.01 15.01
CA LEU A 437 -10.15 39.37 14.91
C LEU A 437 -11.27 40.42 14.76
N ARG A 438 -12.32 40.11 14.00
CA ARG A 438 -13.48 40.99 13.83
C ARG A 438 -14.30 41.10 15.10
N GLU A 439 -14.55 39.98 15.78
CA GLU A 439 -15.27 39.94 17.07
C GLU A 439 -14.48 40.69 18.15
N PHE A 440 -13.16 40.48 18.19
CA PHE A 440 -12.27 41.20 19.11
C PHE A 440 -12.38 42.72 18.93
N VAL A 441 -12.22 43.21 17.70
CA VAL A 441 -12.29 44.67 17.44
C VAL A 441 -13.71 45.23 17.60
N ARG A 442 -14.76 44.45 17.33
CA ARG A 442 -16.15 44.93 17.40
C ARG A 442 -16.75 44.90 18.81
N SER A 443 -16.37 43.94 19.64
CA SER A 443 -17.05 43.68 20.91
C SER A 443 -16.17 43.51 22.14
N GLU A 444 -14.93 43.04 21.99
CA GLU A 444 -14.07 42.76 23.16
C GLU A 444 -13.12 43.93 23.47
N TYR A 445 -12.65 44.64 22.44
CA TYR A 445 -11.72 45.74 22.58
C TYR A 445 -12.45 47.07 22.79
N ASP A 446 -12.10 47.80 23.84
CA ASP A 446 -12.72 49.06 24.27
C ASP A 446 -12.34 50.30 23.41
N HIS A 447 -11.65 50.09 22.29
CA HIS A 447 -11.08 51.13 21.43
C HIS A 447 -10.22 52.16 22.18
N ALA A 448 -9.64 51.82 23.35
CA ALA A 448 -8.88 52.75 24.19
C ALA A 448 -7.68 53.39 23.49
N CYS A 449 -7.23 52.84 22.36
CA CYS A 449 -6.21 53.45 21.53
C CYS A 449 -6.67 54.75 20.86
N LEU A 450 -7.97 54.95 20.59
CA LEU A 450 -8.51 56.16 19.97
C LEU A 450 -8.63 57.30 20.99
N ARG A 451 -8.33 58.53 20.55
CA ARG A 451 -8.48 59.75 21.36
C ARG A 451 -9.94 60.17 21.52
N SER A 452 -10.73 60.06 20.44
CA SER A 452 -12.16 60.38 20.44
C SER A 452 -12.93 59.62 21.52
N CYS A 453 -13.75 60.34 22.28
CA CYS A 453 -14.64 59.72 23.27
C CYS A 453 -15.83 59.06 22.58
N ARG A 454 -16.32 59.65 21.48
CA ARG A 454 -17.46 59.12 20.74
C ARG A 454 -17.15 57.79 20.06
N SER A 455 -16.01 57.68 19.39
CA SER A 455 -15.61 56.47 18.68
C SER A 455 -15.38 55.30 19.64
N ARG A 456 -14.88 55.58 20.86
CA ARG A 456 -14.77 54.61 21.96
C ARG A 456 -16.12 54.14 22.48
N ALA A 457 -17.05 55.06 22.71
CA ALA A 457 -18.37 54.72 23.25
C ALA A 457 -19.25 53.93 22.25
N LEU A 458 -19.13 54.20 20.95
CA LEU A 458 -19.96 53.58 19.92
C LEU A 458 -19.34 52.35 19.24
N TYR A 459 -18.07 52.03 19.53
CA TYR A 459 -17.33 50.94 18.86
C TYR A 459 -17.30 51.10 17.33
N GLU A 460 -17.20 52.34 16.84
CA GLU A 460 -17.29 52.69 15.41
C GLU A 460 -15.95 53.16 14.80
N GLY A 461 -14.90 53.33 15.63
CA GLY A 461 -13.65 53.96 15.19
C GLY A 461 -12.64 53.04 14.49
N LEU A 462 -12.79 51.71 14.61
CA LEU A 462 -11.92 50.73 13.96
C LEU A 462 -12.75 49.66 13.26
N LYS A 463 -12.37 49.29 12.03
CA LYS A 463 -12.95 48.13 11.35
C LYS A 463 -11.86 47.24 10.78
N VAL A 464 -11.99 45.92 10.95
CA VAL A 464 -11.07 44.92 10.38
C VAL A 464 -11.72 44.22 9.20
N ALA A 465 -11.05 44.27 8.06
CA ALA A 465 -11.46 43.54 6.87
C ALA A 465 -10.27 42.84 6.21
N ALA A 466 -10.60 41.91 5.32
CA ALA A 466 -9.64 41.11 4.62
C ALA A 466 -10.17 40.77 3.23
N THR A 467 -9.25 40.46 2.34
CA THR A 467 -9.54 40.04 0.97
C THR A 467 -10.17 38.64 0.93
N ALA A 468 -10.91 38.32 -0.14
CA ALA A 468 -11.67 37.07 -0.26
C ALA A 468 -10.82 35.78 -0.26
N ASP A 469 -9.56 35.90 -0.64
CA ASP A 469 -8.52 34.87 -0.60
C ASP A 469 -7.85 34.72 0.77
N LEU A 470 -8.13 35.64 1.71
CA LEU A 470 -7.61 35.67 3.07
C LEU A 470 -6.08 35.75 3.12
N MET A 471 -5.44 36.34 2.12
CA MET A 471 -3.98 36.55 2.12
C MET A 471 -3.61 37.94 2.64
N LEU A 472 -4.47 38.94 2.42
CA LEU A 472 -4.27 40.31 2.87
C LEU A 472 -5.40 40.71 3.82
N ALA A 473 -5.03 41.24 4.99
CA ALA A 473 -5.94 41.87 5.93
C ALA A 473 -5.54 43.33 6.15
N TYR A 474 -6.49 44.15 6.58
CA TYR A 474 -6.26 45.55 6.92
C TYR A 474 -7.21 46.03 8.03
N VAL A 475 -6.78 47.09 8.73
CA VAL A 475 -7.56 47.81 9.73
C VAL A 475 -7.80 49.23 9.21
N ASP A 476 -9.06 49.61 9.13
CA ASP A 476 -9.50 50.94 8.72
C ASP A 476 -9.80 51.79 9.97
N PHE A 477 -9.25 53.00 10.02
CA PHE A 477 -9.45 53.98 11.08
C PHE A 477 -10.46 55.03 10.66
N PHE A 478 -11.48 55.26 11.49
CA PHE A 478 -12.52 56.26 11.27
C PHE A 478 -12.47 57.35 12.34
N LEU A 479 -12.68 58.60 11.92
CA LEU A 479 -12.81 59.75 12.81
C LEU A 479 -14.16 59.75 13.52
N GLY A 480 -14.13 59.97 14.83
CA GLY A 480 -15.32 60.35 15.58
C GLY A 480 -15.78 61.76 15.22
N GLY A 481 -17.10 62.00 15.28
CA GLY A 481 -17.65 63.34 15.01
C GLY A 481 -17.14 64.45 15.93
N ASP A 482 -16.62 64.09 17.12
CA ASP A 482 -15.97 64.97 18.10
C ASP A 482 -14.55 65.40 17.73
N GLU A 483 -13.92 64.75 16.74
CA GLU A 483 -12.55 65.04 16.28
C GLU A 483 -12.49 65.65 14.87
N LYS A 484 -13.63 65.98 14.25
CA LYS A 484 -13.66 66.63 12.92
C LYS A 484 -13.00 68.01 12.99
N ARG A 485 -11.79 68.13 12.43
CA ARG A 485 -11.05 69.40 12.24
C ARG A 485 -11.07 69.78 10.76
N THR A 486 -10.79 71.03 10.41
CA THR A 486 -10.68 71.45 8.99
C THR A 486 -9.62 70.66 8.20
N ASP A 487 -8.63 70.10 8.90
CA ASP A 487 -7.51 69.35 8.34
C ASP A 487 -7.74 67.81 8.32
N LEU A 488 -8.80 67.32 8.99
CA LEU A 488 -9.10 65.90 9.20
C LEU A 488 -10.58 65.60 8.94
N PRO A 489 -10.94 64.68 8.03
CA PRO A 489 -10.08 63.72 7.35
C PRO A 489 -9.29 64.36 6.19
N PRO A 490 -8.04 63.91 5.94
CA PRO A 490 -7.23 64.46 4.87
C PRO A 490 -7.90 64.21 3.51
N ARG A 491 -7.91 65.23 2.65
CA ARG A 491 -8.37 65.11 1.25
C ARG A 491 -7.46 64.14 0.50
N LEU A 492 -7.93 63.51 -0.59
CA LEU A 492 -7.12 62.52 -1.34
C LEU A 492 -5.71 63.03 -1.68
N CYS A 493 -5.59 64.29 -2.12
CA CYS A 493 -4.30 64.90 -2.47
C CYS A 493 -3.30 64.97 -1.29
N GLN A 494 -3.79 65.12 -0.07
CA GLN A 494 -2.97 65.14 1.15
C GLN A 494 -2.58 63.73 1.62
N ARG A 495 -3.20 62.68 1.07
CA ARG A 495 -2.87 61.27 1.35
C ARG A 495 -1.80 60.71 0.42
N PHE A 496 -1.38 61.45 -0.61
CA PHE A 496 -0.32 61.01 -1.49
C PHE A 496 1.06 61.16 -0.83
N PRO A 497 1.96 60.19 -1.01
CA PRO A 497 1.78 58.94 -1.75
C PRO A 497 1.00 57.88 -0.96
N MET A 498 0.00 57.25 -1.59
CA MET A 498 -0.85 56.20 -1.01
C MET A 498 -0.42 54.82 -1.51
N SER A 499 -0.31 53.85 -0.61
CA SER A 499 -0.01 52.45 -0.94
C SER A 499 -1.28 51.60 -1.03
N LEU A 500 -1.42 50.87 -2.14
CA LEU A 500 -2.49 49.90 -2.35
C LEU A 500 -1.89 48.52 -2.58
N LEU A 501 -2.02 47.60 -1.63
CA LEU A 501 -1.40 46.28 -1.70
C LEU A 501 -2.24 45.31 -2.55
N PHE A 502 -1.56 44.38 -3.22
CA PHE A 502 -2.21 43.27 -3.90
C PHE A 502 -2.57 42.17 -2.91
N GLY A 503 -3.78 41.63 -3.06
CA GLY A 503 -4.16 40.33 -2.54
C GLY A 503 -3.55 39.22 -3.40
N GLY A 504 -3.54 37.99 -2.88
CA GLY A 504 -2.96 36.83 -3.52
C GLY A 504 -1.45 36.72 -3.37
N ASP A 505 -0.95 35.50 -3.61
CA ASP A 505 0.49 35.18 -3.62
C ASP A 505 1.00 34.79 -5.01
N GLY A 506 0.13 34.91 -6.04
CA GLY A 506 0.43 34.53 -7.42
C GLY A 506 0.36 33.02 -7.66
N SER A 507 -0.21 32.25 -6.73
CA SER A 507 -0.56 30.85 -6.95
C SER A 507 -1.82 30.74 -7.82
N TYR A 508 -2.04 29.58 -8.42
CA TYR A 508 -3.24 29.31 -9.21
C TYR A 508 -4.53 29.45 -8.37
N MET A 509 -4.47 29.13 -7.07
CA MET A 509 -5.61 29.22 -6.15
C MET A 509 -5.85 30.64 -5.62
N ALA A 510 -4.81 31.46 -5.52
CA ALA A 510 -4.86 32.85 -5.06
C ALA A 510 -4.00 33.74 -5.99
N PRO A 511 -4.50 34.05 -7.20
CA PRO A 511 -3.79 34.90 -8.14
C PRO A 511 -3.65 36.32 -7.58
N PHE A 512 -2.67 37.09 -8.06
CA PHE A 512 -2.57 38.49 -7.66
C PHE A 512 -3.78 39.29 -8.14
N PHE A 513 -4.30 40.15 -7.27
CA PHE A 513 -5.33 41.11 -7.62
C PHE A 513 -5.29 42.33 -6.71
N LEU A 514 -5.73 43.48 -7.24
CA LEU A 514 -6.03 44.67 -6.47
C LEU A 514 -7.48 44.62 -6.00
N HIS A 515 -7.67 44.67 -4.68
CA HIS A 515 -8.99 44.78 -4.07
C HIS A 515 -9.41 46.25 -4.00
N SER A 516 -10.53 46.60 -4.63
CA SER A 516 -11.11 47.95 -4.56
C SER A 516 -12.41 47.88 -3.76
N ASP A 517 -12.35 48.31 -2.51
CA ASP A 517 -13.51 48.46 -1.65
C ASP A 517 -14.32 49.71 -1.98
N ASN A 518 -15.53 49.81 -1.43
CA ASN A 518 -16.35 51.01 -1.49
C ASN A 518 -15.61 52.23 -0.93
N ILE A 519 -14.81 52.05 0.14
CA ILE A 519 -13.99 53.10 0.75
C ILE A 519 -12.95 53.62 -0.25
N ILE A 520 -12.13 52.74 -0.84
CA ILE A 520 -11.10 53.14 -1.82
C ILE A 520 -11.76 53.80 -3.04
N THR A 521 -12.87 53.23 -3.53
CA THR A 521 -13.58 53.75 -4.70
C THR A 521 -14.15 55.14 -4.43
N SER A 522 -14.73 55.37 -3.25
CA SER A 522 -15.23 56.68 -2.82
C SER A 522 -14.12 57.68 -2.48
N LEU A 523 -12.93 57.22 -2.08
CA LEU A 523 -11.77 58.09 -1.90
C LEU A 523 -11.21 58.52 -3.26
N MET A 524 -11.09 57.57 -4.21
CA MET A 524 -10.64 57.86 -5.57
C MET A 524 -11.62 58.73 -6.34
N SER A 525 -12.93 58.67 -6.03
CA SER A 525 -13.94 59.52 -6.66
C SER A 525 -13.76 61.01 -6.39
N GLN A 526 -12.92 61.40 -5.42
CA GLN A 526 -12.56 62.80 -5.18
C GLN A 526 -11.72 63.40 -6.31
N CYS A 527 -10.99 62.57 -7.09
CA CYS A 527 -10.12 63.03 -8.18
C CYS A 527 -10.44 62.36 -9.53
N VAL A 528 -10.80 61.08 -9.54
CA VAL A 528 -11.02 60.27 -10.74
C VAL A 528 -12.47 59.79 -10.79
N GLN A 529 -13.13 59.83 -11.94
CA GLN A 529 -14.49 59.29 -12.05
C GLN A 529 -14.55 57.80 -11.64
N PRO A 530 -15.55 57.36 -10.87
CA PRO A 530 -15.65 55.96 -10.40
C PRO A 530 -15.60 54.92 -11.52
N THR A 531 -16.17 55.24 -12.69
CA THR A 531 -16.15 54.36 -13.88
C THR A 531 -14.74 54.16 -14.44
N THR A 532 -13.93 55.22 -14.48
CA THR A 532 -12.53 55.18 -14.93
C THR A 532 -11.67 54.38 -13.95
N TRP A 533 -11.87 54.60 -12.64
CA TRP A 533 -11.19 53.80 -11.60
C TRP A 533 -11.55 52.32 -11.68
N TYR A 534 -12.84 51.99 -11.79
CA TYR A 534 -13.29 50.61 -11.91
C TYR A 534 -12.72 49.91 -13.16
N ARG A 535 -12.74 50.59 -14.31
CA ARG A 535 -12.12 50.08 -15.55
C ARG A 535 -10.62 49.85 -15.38
N PHE A 536 -9.91 50.78 -14.75
CA PHE A 536 -8.50 50.62 -14.42
C PHE A 536 -8.24 49.38 -13.54
N VAL A 537 -8.97 49.24 -12.43
CA VAL A 537 -8.83 48.09 -11.51
C VAL A 537 -9.15 46.78 -12.24
N SER A 538 -10.21 46.74 -13.06
CA SER A 538 -10.58 45.54 -13.81
C SER A 538 -9.52 45.13 -14.85
N GLY A 539 -8.97 46.11 -15.60
CA GLY A 539 -7.92 45.88 -16.58
C GLY A 539 -6.62 45.44 -15.92
N LEU A 540 -6.26 46.04 -14.79
CA LEU A 540 -5.10 45.64 -14.01
C LEU A 540 -5.26 44.22 -13.46
N ASN A 541 -6.42 43.89 -12.90
CA ASN A 541 -6.71 42.55 -12.38
C ASN A 541 -6.67 41.48 -13.48
N ALA A 542 -7.03 41.81 -14.72
CA ALA A 542 -6.86 40.91 -15.85
C ALA A 542 -5.38 40.59 -16.12
N GLN A 543 -4.48 41.57 -16.01
CA GLN A 543 -3.03 41.38 -16.16
C GLN A 543 -2.42 40.66 -14.95
N LEU A 544 -2.82 41.00 -13.73
CA LEU A 544 -2.30 40.40 -12.49
C LEU A 544 -2.63 38.91 -12.37
N ARG A 545 -3.79 38.46 -12.90
CA ARG A 545 -4.15 37.02 -12.96
C ARG A 545 -3.17 36.17 -13.77
N LEU A 546 -2.42 36.77 -14.69
CA LEU A 546 -1.42 36.07 -15.51
C LEU A 546 -0.07 35.93 -14.80
N VAL A 547 0.15 36.68 -13.71
CA VAL A 547 1.41 36.69 -12.96
C VAL A 547 1.49 35.44 -12.08
N ARG A 548 2.45 34.57 -12.41
CA ARG A 548 2.68 33.29 -11.71
C ARG A 548 3.86 33.35 -10.75
N ARG A 549 3.71 32.71 -9.60
CA ARG A 549 4.77 32.52 -8.60
C ARG A 549 5.95 31.74 -9.20
N GLY A 550 7.17 32.26 -9.05
CA GLY A 550 8.41 31.71 -9.60
C GLY A 550 8.82 32.23 -10.98
N ARG A 551 8.02 33.08 -11.62
CA ARG A 551 8.38 33.84 -12.84
C ARG A 551 7.98 35.30 -12.74
N LEU A 552 8.05 35.89 -11.55
CA LEU A 552 7.57 37.25 -11.29
C LEU A 552 8.35 38.28 -12.12
N ARG A 553 9.67 38.10 -12.25
CA ARG A 553 10.55 38.96 -13.06
C ARG A 553 10.10 39.09 -14.53
N ALA A 554 9.62 37.99 -15.12
CA ALA A 554 9.19 37.97 -16.51
C ALA A 554 7.76 38.50 -16.67
N MET A 555 6.89 38.21 -15.71
CA MET A 555 5.45 38.48 -15.81
C MET A 555 5.04 39.87 -15.31
N PHE A 556 5.82 40.51 -14.43
CA PHE A 556 5.58 41.92 -14.08
C PHE A 556 5.98 42.90 -15.20
N ARG A 557 6.81 42.50 -16.16
CA ARG A 557 7.15 43.35 -17.33
C ARG A 557 5.92 43.72 -18.17
N PRO A 558 5.06 42.76 -18.59
CA PRO A 558 3.78 43.07 -19.22
C PRO A 558 2.89 44.01 -18.39
N VAL A 559 2.84 43.82 -17.07
CA VAL A 559 2.01 44.63 -16.17
C VAL A 559 2.48 46.08 -16.16
N ILE A 560 3.79 46.33 -16.01
CA ILE A 560 4.35 47.68 -16.04
C ILE A 560 4.13 48.32 -17.42
N ARG A 561 4.38 47.59 -18.51
CA ARG A 561 4.13 48.10 -19.86
C ARG A 561 2.66 48.48 -20.06
N TRP A 562 1.73 47.71 -19.51
CA TRP A 562 0.30 48.02 -19.55
C TRP A 562 -0.03 49.26 -18.70
N LEU A 563 0.56 49.40 -17.51
CA LEU A 563 0.42 50.60 -16.68
C LEU A 563 0.90 51.85 -17.43
N ASP A 564 2.06 51.79 -18.09
CA ASP A 564 2.61 52.95 -18.82
C ASP A 564 1.83 53.30 -20.09
N THR A 565 1.29 52.30 -20.80
CA THR A 565 0.62 52.51 -22.10
C THR A 565 -0.88 52.77 -22.00
N HIS A 566 -1.56 52.19 -21.00
CA HIS A 566 -3.03 52.26 -20.89
C HIS A 566 -3.50 52.86 -19.55
N GLY A 567 -2.85 52.52 -18.43
CA GLY A 567 -3.29 52.94 -17.10
C GLY A 567 -2.97 54.41 -16.78
N ASN A 568 -1.68 54.73 -16.75
CA ASN A 568 -1.15 56.05 -16.42
C ASN A 568 -1.63 57.16 -17.37
N PRO A 569 -1.76 56.97 -18.70
CA PRO A 569 -2.33 57.99 -19.57
C PRO A 569 -3.78 58.36 -19.21
N ALA A 570 -4.60 57.39 -18.81
CA ALA A 570 -5.99 57.64 -18.41
C ALA A 570 -6.09 58.34 -17.04
N LEU A 571 -5.15 58.06 -16.12
CA LEU A 571 -5.13 58.65 -14.78
C LEU A 571 -4.43 60.02 -14.74
N ARG A 572 -3.48 60.29 -15.64
CA ARG A 572 -2.76 61.58 -15.73
C ARG A 572 -3.69 62.75 -16.06
N ILE A 573 -4.75 62.51 -16.84
CA ILE A 573 -5.81 63.50 -17.12
C ILE A 573 -6.44 64.03 -15.81
N HIS A 574 -6.42 63.22 -14.76
CA HIS A 574 -6.94 63.54 -13.43
C HIS A 574 -5.85 63.90 -12.41
N GLY A 575 -4.60 64.14 -12.86
CA GLY A 575 -3.48 64.54 -11.99
C GLY A 575 -2.91 63.42 -11.12
N VAL A 576 -3.24 62.15 -11.39
CA VAL A 576 -2.82 60.99 -10.59
C VAL A 576 -1.92 60.08 -11.42
N ARG A 577 -0.80 59.62 -10.84
CA ARG A 577 0.07 58.60 -11.42
C ARG A 577 0.18 57.40 -10.50
N VAL A 578 0.29 56.22 -11.10
CA VAL A 578 0.34 54.95 -10.40
C VAL A 578 1.52 54.12 -10.87
N ASP A 579 2.41 53.78 -9.95
CA ASP A 579 3.56 52.92 -10.23
C ASP A 579 3.49 51.62 -9.43
N LEU A 580 3.97 50.53 -10.02
CA LEU A 580 4.12 49.26 -9.33
C LEU A 580 5.25 49.36 -8.31
N ALA A 581 5.02 48.95 -7.07
CA ALA A 581 6.01 49.00 -5.99
C ALA A 581 6.01 47.71 -5.15
N TRP A 582 7.11 47.50 -4.44
CA TRP A 582 7.19 46.50 -3.38
C TRP A 582 7.40 47.19 -2.04
N PHE A 583 6.68 46.76 -1.00
CA PHE A 583 6.51 47.55 0.22
C PHE A 583 7.40 47.07 1.37
N GLN A 584 7.62 45.77 1.55
CA GLN A 584 8.63 45.24 2.47
C GLN A 584 8.92 43.76 2.18
N ALA A 585 10.15 43.32 2.45
CA ALA A 585 10.52 41.91 2.48
C ALA A 585 10.43 41.41 3.92
N THR A 586 9.65 40.37 4.18
CA THR A 586 9.55 39.78 5.51
C THR A 586 10.73 38.85 5.80
N THR A 587 10.86 38.41 7.06
CA THR A 587 11.96 37.52 7.52
C THR A 587 12.02 36.19 6.75
N CYS A 588 10.88 35.72 6.22
CA CYS A 588 10.79 34.54 5.35
C CYS A 588 11.16 34.81 3.89
N GLY A 589 11.46 36.05 3.50
CA GLY A 589 11.77 36.45 2.12
C GLY A 589 10.54 36.65 1.23
N TYR A 590 9.34 36.80 1.83
CA TYR A 590 8.13 37.17 1.09
C TYR A 590 8.10 38.69 0.87
N CYS A 591 7.89 39.11 -0.38
CA CYS A 591 7.75 40.51 -0.74
C CYS A 591 6.29 40.82 -1.01
N GLN A 592 5.74 41.82 -0.31
CA GLN A 592 4.40 42.35 -0.61
C GLN A 592 4.49 43.31 -1.81
N TYR A 593 3.69 43.03 -2.84
CA TYR A 593 3.58 43.85 -4.05
C TYR A 593 2.31 44.70 -4.00
N GLY A 594 2.35 45.86 -4.64
CA GLY A 594 1.19 46.75 -4.74
C GLY A 594 1.45 47.92 -5.66
N LEU A 595 0.56 48.89 -5.59
CA LEU A 595 0.65 50.15 -6.31
C LEU A 595 0.98 51.30 -5.36
N LEU A 596 1.83 52.20 -5.82
CA LEU A 596 2.09 53.49 -5.21
C LEU A 596 1.36 54.55 -6.05
N VAL A 597 0.39 55.21 -5.44
CA VAL A 597 -0.40 56.28 -6.07
C VAL A 597 0.12 57.62 -5.58
N TYR A 598 0.45 58.54 -6.48
CA TYR A 598 0.91 59.88 -6.12
C TYR A 598 0.39 60.95 -7.10
N ALA A 599 0.29 62.20 -6.64
CA ALA A 599 -0.10 63.33 -7.47
C ALA A 599 1.03 63.74 -8.41
N VAL A 600 0.66 64.21 -9.61
CA VAL A 600 1.61 64.75 -10.60
C VAL A 600 1.72 66.27 -10.40
N GLU A 601 2.80 66.69 -9.75
CA GLU A 601 3.49 68.00 -9.86
C GLU A 601 3.81 68.35 -11.33
N GLU A 602 2.91 68.91 -12.16
CA GLU A 602 3.35 69.48 -13.45
C GLU A 602 3.95 70.88 -13.21
N GLU A 603 5.28 70.99 -13.32
CA GLU A 603 5.98 72.24 -13.61
C GLU A 603 5.41 72.81 -14.91
N ILE A 604 4.56 73.83 -14.81
CA ILE A 604 4.10 74.59 -15.98
C ILE A 604 5.27 75.50 -16.40
N GLU A 605 6.16 74.99 -17.25
CA GLU A 605 6.99 75.85 -18.11
C GLU A 605 6.06 76.55 -19.11
N CYS A 606 5.63 77.77 -18.76
CA CYS A 606 5.06 78.71 -19.71
C CYS A 606 6.13 79.07 -20.75
N THR A 607 6.22 78.29 -21.83
CA THR A 607 6.95 78.71 -23.03
C THR A 607 6.07 79.66 -23.83
N SER A 608 6.44 80.95 -23.76
CA SER A 608 5.93 82.01 -24.60
C SER A 608 6.14 81.67 -26.08
N PHE A 609 5.05 81.50 -26.83
CA PHE A 609 5.09 81.50 -28.29
C PHE A 609 4.66 82.86 -28.81
N GLU A 610 5.59 83.56 -29.46
CA GLU A 610 5.31 84.66 -30.38
C GLU A 610 4.37 84.16 -31.49
N SER A 611 3.30 84.90 -31.74
CA SER A 611 2.54 84.84 -33.01
C SER A 611 3.20 85.78 -34.02
N PRO A 612 3.10 85.55 -35.35
CA PRO A 612 1.87 85.81 -36.11
C PRO A 612 1.63 84.71 -37.18
N ASP A 613 0.48 84.53 -37.84
CA ASP A 613 -0.42 85.52 -38.40
C ASP A 613 -1.69 84.81 -38.94
N GLY A 614 -2.79 85.56 -38.99
CA GLY A 614 -3.97 85.35 -39.85
C GLY A 614 -4.86 84.12 -39.58
N ALA A 615 -6.18 84.19 -39.53
CA ALA A 615 -7.18 85.26 -39.47
C ALA A 615 -8.54 84.52 -39.47
N VAL A 616 -9.46 84.93 -38.59
CA VAL A 616 -10.90 85.16 -38.90
C VAL A 616 -11.69 83.88 -39.28
N ALA A 617 -12.79 83.47 -38.63
CA ALA A 617 -13.85 84.22 -37.99
C ALA A 617 -14.69 83.23 -37.15
N VAL A 618 -15.06 83.55 -35.90
CA VAL A 618 -16.33 84.23 -35.53
C VAL A 618 -17.50 83.24 -35.42
N ARG A 619 -17.76 82.82 -34.18
CA ARG A 619 -18.98 83.12 -33.37
C ARG A 619 -20.01 81.98 -33.50
N THR A 620 -20.73 81.57 -32.48
CA THR A 620 -21.22 82.25 -31.25
C THR A 620 -21.63 81.11 -30.32
N GLU A 621 -21.11 81.02 -29.09
CA GLU A 621 -21.73 81.56 -27.86
C GLU A 621 -23.17 81.07 -27.67
N GLN A 622 -23.44 80.31 -26.60
CA GLN A 622 -23.91 80.86 -25.31
C GLN A 622 -24.09 79.70 -24.31
N GLU A 623 -23.21 79.61 -23.29
CA GLU A 623 -23.47 79.84 -21.84
C GLU A 623 -24.42 78.80 -21.19
N SER A 624 -24.16 78.22 -20.01
CA SER A 624 -23.64 78.81 -18.77
C SER A 624 -23.13 77.72 -17.79
N ARG A 625 -21.89 77.83 -17.27
CA ARG A 625 -21.50 78.27 -15.90
C ARG A 625 -21.82 77.32 -14.74
N THR A 626 -20.77 76.76 -14.12
CA THR A 626 -20.35 77.13 -12.75
C THR A 626 -18.87 76.77 -12.53
N SER A 627 -18.16 77.68 -11.86
CA SER A 627 -16.71 77.79 -11.67
C SER A 627 -16.36 77.70 -10.18
N GLY A 628 -15.14 77.26 -9.87
CA GLY A 628 -14.42 77.56 -8.61
C GLY A 628 -14.26 76.38 -7.65
N ILE A 629 -13.22 76.22 -6.83
CA ILE A 629 -12.01 76.97 -6.46
C ILE A 629 -11.11 75.93 -5.74
N CYS A 630 -9.79 75.98 -5.92
CA CYS A 630 -8.84 75.70 -4.82
C CYS A 630 -7.56 76.50 -5.08
N ARG A 631 -7.68 77.81 -4.88
CA ARG A 631 -6.57 78.75 -4.76
C ARG A 631 -6.85 79.55 -3.50
N GLU A 632 -6.11 79.31 -2.44
CA GLU A 632 -6.04 80.20 -1.28
C GLU A 632 -4.57 80.54 -1.02
N ASN A 633 -4.28 81.84 -1.09
CA ASN A 633 -3.08 82.44 -0.53
C ASN A 633 -3.30 82.67 0.98
N PRO A 634 -2.22 82.69 1.76
CA PRO A 634 -2.03 83.76 2.72
C PRO A 634 -0.68 84.44 2.53
N LEU A 635 -0.70 85.71 2.11
CA LEU A 635 0.41 86.66 2.24
C LEU A 635 0.24 87.37 3.59
N GLY A 636 1.24 87.30 4.47
CA GLY A 636 1.27 88.19 5.65
C GLY A 636 2.03 87.76 6.91
N HIS A 637 3.27 87.29 6.83
CA HIS A 637 4.32 87.68 7.79
C HIS A 637 5.70 87.38 7.20
N SER A 638 6.17 88.32 6.38
CA SER A 638 7.59 88.53 6.18
C SER A 638 8.12 89.21 7.42
N ARG A 639 9.18 88.65 8.02
CA ARG A 639 10.33 89.33 8.65
C ARG A 639 10.76 88.64 9.95
N GLU A 640 11.61 87.64 9.82
CA GLU A 640 12.82 87.55 10.64
C GLU A 640 13.92 86.86 9.82
N GLU A 641 14.93 87.67 9.49
CA GLU A 641 16.36 87.32 9.35
C GLU A 641 16.70 86.19 8.36
N THR A 642 17.01 86.48 7.09
CA THR A 642 18.23 87.20 6.68
C THR A 642 19.50 86.73 7.39
N LEU A 643 19.88 85.47 7.23
CA LEU A 643 21.28 85.03 7.26
C LEU A 643 21.39 83.70 6.50
N LEU A 644 22.42 83.59 5.66
CA LEU A 644 22.87 82.39 4.93
C LEU A 644 22.32 82.18 3.50
N SER A 645 22.27 83.25 2.71
CA SER A 645 22.46 83.16 1.27
C SER A 645 23.96 83.14 0.93
N GLN A 646 24.65 82.02 1.19
CA GLN A 646 25.93 81.69 0.54
C GLN A 646 26.39 80.32 1.05
N ILE A 647 26.17 79.28 0.24
CA ILE A 647 27.13 78.24 -0.13
C ILE A 647 26.38 77.33 -1.12
N ASN A 648 26.59 77.65 -2.39
CA ASN A 648 26.31 76.75 -3.50
C ASN A 648 27.46 75.76 -3.57
N ARG A 649 27.20 74.48 -3.26
CA ARG A 649 27.59 73.27 -4.01
C ARG A 649 27.86 72.10 -3.06
N SER A 650 27.25 70.99 -3.45
CA SER A 650 27.57 69.59 -3.15
C SER A 650 27.34 69.08 -1.73
N SER A 651 26.53 68.01 -1.70
CA SER A 651 26.33 67.02 -0.63
C SER A 651 25.21 67.28 0.37
N GLU A 652 24.41 66.21 0.55
CA GLU A 652 23.70 65.82 1.77
C GLU A 652 22.37 66.47 2.18
N ASN A 653 21.36 65.59 2.19
CA ASN A 653 20.36 65.41 3.25
C ASN A 653 19.56 66.64 3.73
N PHE A 654 18.37 66.81 3.14
CA PHE A 654 17.22 67.36 3.88
C PHE A 654 16.10 66.30 3.97
N LEU A 655 15.98 65.73 5.19
CA LEU A 655 14.78 65.21 5.84
C LEU A 655 13.80 64.40 4.97
N ARG A 656 14.16 63.13 4.68
CA ARG A 656 13.21 62.14 4.13
C ARG A 656 12.36 61.56 5.26
N PRO A 657 11.01 61.62 5.18
CA PRO A 657 10.14 60.80 6.03
C PRO A 657 10.51 59.32 5.82
N LYS A 658 10.55 58.52 6.91
CA LYS A 658 10.84 57.08 6.85
C LYS A 658 9.88 56.41 5.84
N LYS A 659 10.41 56.01 4.68
CA LYS A 659 9.61 55.44 3.59
C LYS A 659 9.23 53.99 3.91
N THR A 660 7.95 53.75 4.13
CA THR A 660 7.28 52.44 4.28
C THR A 660 7.23 51.61 2.99
N TYR A 661 8.06 51.93 1.99
CA TYR A 661 8.15 51.20 0.74
C TYR A 661 9.60 50.81 0.42
N GLY A 662 9.82 49.55 0.07
CA GLY A 662 11.13 49.00 -0.28
C GLY A 662 11.66 49.50 -1.62
N GLY A 663 10.77 49.80 -2.58
CA GLY A 663 11.14 50.49 -3.83
C GLY A 663 10.08 50.42 -4.93
N ILE A 664 10.12 51.40 -5.84
CA ILE A 664 9.33 51.38 -7.09
C ILE A 664 9.97 50.38 -8.06
N LEU A 665 9.14 49.49 -8.62
CA LEU A 665 9.52 48.45 -9.59
C LEU A 665 9.49 49.03 -11.00
N ASP A 666 10.63 49.57 -11.43
CA ASP A 666 10.89 49.90 -12.84
C ASP A 666 11.46 48.68 -13.59
N ILE A 667 11.32 48.65 -14.92
CA ILE A 667 11.83 47.61 -15.84
C ILE A 667 13.31 47.30 -15.59
N ASN A 668 14.08 48.31 -15.20
CA ASN A 668 15.50 48.18 -14.85
C ASN A 668 15.73 47.55 -13.47
N ARG A 669 14.89 47.87 -12.48
CA ARG A 669 14.99 47.35 -11.10
C ARG A 669 14.41 45.94 -10.94
N LEU A 670 13.52 45.51 -11.84
CA LEU A 670 13.02 44.13 -11.92
C LEU A 670 14.13 43.08 -12.12
N LYS A 671 15.28 43.46 -12.70
CA LYS A 671 16.44 42.54 -12.86
C LYS A 671 17.08 42.18 -11.52
N MET A 672 16.97 43.05 -10.51
CA MET A 672 17.58 42.87 -9.19
C MET A 672 16.70 42.10 -8.19
N LEU A 673 15.50 41.68 -8.58
CA LEU A 673 14.53 41.08 -7.68
C LEU A 673 14.86 39.60 -7.40
N GLU A 674 15.63 39.28 -6.37
CA GLU A 674 16.01 37.89 -6.02
C GLU A 674 14.80 37.03 -5.64
N GLU A 675 14.50 36.00 -6.45
CA GLU A 675 13.57 34.93 -6.08
C GLU A 675 14.39 33.81 -5.42
N LYS A 676 14.14 33.52 -4.13
CA LYS A 676 14.73 32.35 -3.47
C LYS A 676 14.22 31.09 -4.18
N ARG A 677 15.14 30.31 -4.74
CA ARG A 677 14.85 29.02 -5.39
C ARG A 677 15.25 27.90 -4.43
N ASP A 678 14.26 27.31 -3.77
CA ASP A 678 14.49 26.13 -2.93
C ASP A 678 14.85 24.90 -3.77
N ILE A 679 15.50 23.90 -3.16
CA ILE A 679 15.87 22.63 -3.81
C ILE A 679 14.64 21.91 -4.42
N PHE A 680 13.45 22.15 -3.86
CA PHE A 680 12.17 21.60 -4.33
C PHE A 680 11.40 22.52 -5.30
N TYR A 681 12.04 23.55 -5.86
CA TYR A 681 11.43 24.50 -6.80
C TYR A 681 10.62 23.87 -7.95
N PRO A 682 11.05 22.80 -8.65
CA PRO A 682 10.24 22.24 -9.74
C PRO A 682 8.93 21.62 -9.24
N LEU A 683 8.95 20.97 -8.06
CA LEU A 683 7.78 20.36 -7.44
C LEU A 683 6.81 21.42 -6.92
N SER A 684 7.33 22.44 -6.22
CA SER A 684 6.51 23.55 -5.74
C SER A 684 5.92 24.36 -6.90
N PHE A 685 6.68 24.56 -7.98
CA PHE A 685 6.19 25.22 -9.19
C PHE A 685 5.00 24.49 -9.82
N ILE A 686 5.03 23.16 -9.90
CA ILE A 686 3.92 22.36 -10.42
C ILE A 686 2.72 22.45 -9.47
N ILE A 687 2.91 22.25 -8.17
CA ILE A 687 1.81 22.24 -7.19
C ILE A 687 1.10 23.59 -7.12
N TYR A 688 1.84 24.71 -7.06
CA TYR A 688 1.24 26.03 -6.90
C TYR A 688 0.67 26.61 -8.20
N ASN A 689 1.11 26.15 -9.38
CA ASN A 689 0.66 26.70 -10.67
C ASN A 689 -0.28 25.79 -11.48
N THR A 690 -0.55 24.57 -11.01
CA THR A 690 -1.52 23.67 -11.67
C THR A 690 -2.92 23.86 -11.09
N LYS A 691 -3.94 23.81 -11.96
CA LYS A 691 -5.33 23.70 -11.53
C LYS A 691 -5.46 22.40 -10.73
N PRO A 692 -5.97 22.42 -9.48
CA PRO A 692 -6.40 21.19 -8.83
C PRO A 692 -7.50 20.65 -9.73
N VAL A 693 -7.14 19.63 -10.52
CA VAL A 693 -8.03 19.04 -11.50
C VAL A 693 -9.29 18.64 -10.72
N GLY A 694 -10.46 19.09 -11.16
CA GLY A 694 -11.75 18.72 -10.56
C GLY A 694 -12.00 17.21 -10.52
N HIS A 695 -11.10 16.45 -11.15
CA HIS A 695 -10.95 15.00 -11.08
C HIS A 695 -9.96 14.54 -10.00
N LEU A 696 -9.80 15.24 -8.88
CA LEU A 696 -9.11 14.66 -7.72
C LEU A 696 -9.89 13.50 -7.11
N VAL A 697 -11.20 13.40 -7.40
CA VAL A 697 -11.99 12.17 -7.25
C VAL A 697 -11.49 11.07 -8.19
N ALA A 698 -11.05 11.39 -9.42
CA ALA A 698 -10.47 10.41 -10.34
C ALA A 698 -9.02 10.09 -10.01
N LEU A 699 -8.26 10.98 -9.36
CA LEU A 699 -6.91 10.69 -8.89
C LEU A 699 -6.94 9.88 -7.59
N SER A 700 -7.89 10.15 -6.68
CA SER A 700 -8.17 9.30 -5.53
C SER A 700 -8.80 7.98 -5.96
N LEU A 701 -9.71 7.96 -6.96
CA LEU A 701 -10.15 6.72 -7.58
C LEU A 701 -8.99 6.04 -8.30
N SER A 702 -8.08 6.72 -8.98
CA SER A 702 -6.98 6.07 -9.68
C SER A 702 -5.95 5.53 -8.71
N LEU A 703 -5.70 6.19 -7.57
CA LEU A 703 -4.88 5.64 -6.50
C LEU A 703 -5.59 4.48 -5.80
N CYS A 704 -6.89 4.57 -5.52
CA CYS A 704 -7.66 3.46 -4.95
C CYS A 704 -7.83 2.30 -5.93
N VAL A 705 -7.97 2.56 -7.22
CA VAL A 705 -8.03 1.57 -8.30
C VAL A 705 -6.63 1.02 -8.54
N CYS A 706 -5.56 1.80 -8.50
CA CYS A 706 -4.18 1.27 -8.56
C CYS A 706 -3.85 0.45 -7.32
N VAL A 707 -4.32 0.82 -6.12
CA VAL A 707 -4.17 0.00 -4.91
C VAL A 707 -5.03 -1.26 -5.01
N CYS A 708 -6.28 -1.16 -5.47
CA CYS A 708 -7.13 -2.34 -5.72
C CYS A 708 -6.55 -3.23 -6.81
N VAL A 709 -5.99 -2.67 -7.89
CA VAL A 709 -5.34 -3.38 -8.99
C VAL A 709 -4.01 -3.95 -8.52
N CYS A 710 -3.23 -3.29 -7.65
CA CYS A 710 -2.02 -3.86 -7.05
C CYS A 710 -2.36 -4.97 -6.04
N VAL A 711 -3.46 -4.86 -5.30
CA VAL A 711 -3.94 -5.91 -4.39
C VAL A 711 -4.53 -7.09 -5.18
N CYS A 712 -5.30 -6.83 -6.24
CA CYS A 712 -5.86 -7.84 -7.13
C CYS A 712 -4.78 -8.48 -8.02
N ALA A 713 -3.82 -7.72 -8.53
CA ALA A 713 -2.66 -8.21 -9.29
C ALA A 713 -1.68 -8.92 -8.36
N GLY A 714 -1.47 -8.46 -7.13
CA GLY A 714 -0.72 -9.18 -6.11
C GLY A 714 -1.37 -10.52 -5.73
N ALA A 715 -2.71 -10.58 -5.72
CA ALA A 715 -3.47 -11.82 -5.53
C ALA A 715 -3.46 -12.73 -6.78
N CYS A 716 -3.45 -12.17 -8.00
CA CYS A 716 -3.37 -12.94 -9.25
C CYS A 716 -1.94 -13.45 -9.55
N ILE A 717 -0.90 -12.65 -9.27
CA ILE A 717 0.51 -13.05 -9.48
C ILE A 717 0.92 -14.16 -8.51
N ARG A 718 0.29 -14.26 -7.32
CA ARG A 718 0.46 -15.41 -6.43
C ARG A 718 -0.29 -16.69 -6.83
N LYS A 719 -1.16 -16.63 -7.85
CA LYS A 719 -1.77 -17.81 -8.47
C LYS A 719 -1.01 -18.30 -9.73
N SER A 720 -0.02 -17.55 -10.21
CA SER A 720 0.79 -17.90 -11.38
C SER A 720 2.26 -18.23 -11.07
N VAL A 721 2.60 -18.44 -9.79
CA VAL A 721 3.92 -18.94 -9.34
C VAL A 721 3.71 -20.17 -8.47
#